data_AF-A0A9D3PXG5-F1
#
_entry.id   AF-A0A9D3PXG5-F1
#
_cell.length_a   1.000
_cell.length_b   1.000
_cell.length_c   1.000
_cell.angle_alpha   90.00
_cell.angle_beta   90.00
_cell.angle_gamma   90.00
#
_symmetry.space_group_name_H-M   'P 1'
#
loop_
_entity.id
_entity.type
_entity.pdbx_description
1 polymer ?
#
loop_
_entity_poly.entity_id
_entity_poly.type
_entity_poly.pdbx_seq_one_letter_code
_entity_poly.pdbx_strand_id
1 'polypeptide(L)'
;VPISYILHWCVPHSFKTGSEQVKFGFLGSTHLGVFLRKLYNSDHLIPMDIFVAILPVLLIATPVLGFGVDPDLQIDIINELDLANATFGITQVAGLHNNSKAFLFRDIERVVHAPAHITEKVVQLFRNKSEFTFLASIQQKSSTSGVIFSIHESEHSYFELESSGLREELRYRYRFRGKPRSESFPYRLADGQWHKLALSISASHLQLHVDCNRIYERVIDPPQTDLTLGSGVWLGQHSHKHGLFKGVIQDVKFIFAPNGYITQCPNLNRTCPTCSDFLSLVQGIMDLQELLAKMTLKLNYAESRLNQLESCHCERTCKVNGVEYRDNELWTEAENCRNCACKNGVVECRRIFCPPANCSADSLPVHIEGKCCKKCRPKCTYMGKVFSEGQRVLTKGCHECKNGMMVRVTGTCPDLNCTVSEQILPENRCCNVCKGYDFCAEGLNCGENAVCKNRNIKAVCECKSGFASVHGDSMYCEDIDECATQMHYCHANTVCVNLPGGHRCDCLPGFIRVDDFSCTEHDECASGQHSCDNNAICTNTIRGHLCTCKPGYVGNGTTCRAFCEEGCRNGGTCVSPNTCLCPSGFTGRYCEKDIDECAEGLIQCHNHSRCINLPGWYHCECRSGFHDNGSYLLDGGSCVDIDECSTQTHTCSNDSACVNLQGGFDCLCTTGPACTGDCPDGEGVKHNGQVWTLPQDHCSLCSCKDGTVFCRRTACDCEDPSVDLSCCPECDARQSSQCLHQSGHTLYGSGDSWIYSCQQCRCLEGEVDCWPLPCPILACEYTSVPEGECCPRCVTDPCLADNIAYDIRKTCVDTSGITRLSGSIWNMPGSQCTTCKCKNGSICCSVELECLQNN
;
A
#
# COMPACT_ATOMS: atom_id res chain seq x y z
N VAL A 1 46.53 -10.93 -2.29
CA VAL A 1 45.83 -11.78 -3.29
C VAL A 1 44.94 -12.73 -2.50
N PRO A 2 43.61 -12.66 -2.70
CA PRO A 2 42.90 -13.50 -3.70
C PRO A 2 42.07 -12.63 -4.68
N ILE A 3 41.72 -13.01 -5.91
CA ILE A 3 41.86 -14.24 -6.73
C ILE A 3 41.20 -15.51 -6.17
N SER A 4 39.92 -15.66 -6.52
CA SER A 4 39.29 -16.79 -7.25
C SER A 4 39.83 -18.23 -7.12
N TYR A 5 38.94 -19.21 -6.91
CA TYR A 5 38.46 -20.21 -7.91
C TYR A 5 37.49 -21.23 -7.21
N ILE A 6 36.22 -21.33 -7.63
CA ILE A 6 35.57 -22.42 -8.41
C ILE A 6 35.52 -23.82 -7.76
N LEU A 7 34.31 -24.34 -7.46
CA LEU A 7 33.82 -25.71 -7.78
C LEU A 7 32.32 -25.97 -7.42
N HIS A 8 31.42 -25.64 -8.34
CA HIS A 8 30.49 -26.54 -9.06
C HIS A 8 29.75 -27.75 -8.38
N TRP A 9 28.49 -28.00 -8.82
CA TRP A 9 27.54 -29.17 -8.66
C TRP A 9 26.46 -29.01 -7.56
N CYS A 10 25.18 -29.42 -7.72
CA CYS A 10 24.51 -30.34 -8.67
C CYS A 10 23.29 -29.74 -9.44
N VAL A 11 22.77 -30.48 -10.44
CA VAL A 11 21.59 -30.22 -11.31
C VAL A 11 20.64 -31.44 -11.26
N PRO A 12 19.30 -31.30 -11.41
CA PRO A 12 18.61 -31.65 -12.68
C PRO A 12 17.70 -30.51 -13.20
N HIS A 13 17.77 -30.13 -14.49
CA HIS A 13 16.82 -30.46 -15.58
C HIS A 13 15.34 -30.11 -15.30
N SER A 14 14.56 -29.40 -16.14
CA SER A 14 14.74 -28.79 -17.48
C SER A 14 13.46 -27.94 -17.80
N PHE A 15 13.24 -27.17 -18.89
CA PHE A 15 13.91 -26.93 -20.18
C PHE A 15 13.69 -25.44 -20.66
N LYS A 16 14.12 -25.10 -21.88
CA LYS A 16 14.06 -23.85 -22.70
C LYS A 16 12.65 -23.34 -23.13
N THR A 17 12.37 -22.15 -23.70
CA THR A 17 13.10 -20.88 -24.07
C THR A 17 12.12 -19.76 -24.53
N GLY A 18 12.53 -18.48 -24.47
CA GLY A 18 11.97 -17.33 -25.23
C GLY A 18 11.35 -16.25 -24.33
N SER A 19 11.98 -15.09 -24.09
CA SER A 19 12.00 -13.86 -24.93
C SER A 19 10.60 -13.30 -25.20
N GLU A 20 10.21 -12.07 -24.82
CA GLU A 20 10.98 -10.86 -24.45
C GLU A 20 10.33 -10.10 -23.28
N GLN A 21 11.11 -9.29 -22.53
CA GLN A 21 10.54 -8.20 -21.71
C GLN A 21 11.04 -6.85 -22.22
N VAL A 22 10.09 -6.03 -22.69
CA VAL A 22 10.26 -4.57 -22.69
C VAL A 22 10.06 -4.09 -21.25
N LYS A 23 11.00 -3.32 -20.71
CA LYS A 23 10.82 -2.60 -19.45
C LYS A 23 11.25 -1.15 -19.61
N PHE A 24 10.32 -0.25 -19.28
CA PHE A 24 10.49 1.20 -19.34
C PHE A 24 11.56 1.69 -18.36
N GLY A 25 12.28 2.74 -18.76
CA GLY A 25 13.11 3.56 -17.88
C GLY A 25 12.62 5.01 -17.87
N PHE A 26 12.20 5.49 -16.70
CA PHE A 26 12.07 6.92 -16.42
C PHE A 26 13.46 7.53 -16.22
N LEU A 27 13.66 8.78 -16.67
CA LEU A 27 14.29 9.86 -15.87
C LEU A 27 14.27 11.20 -16.62
N GLY A 28 14.11 12.29 -15.86
CA GLY A 28 13.89 13.65 -16.37
C GLY A 28 15.14 14.52 -16.50
N SER A 29 14.92 15.79 -16.87
CA SER A 29 15.95 16.76 -17.23
C SER A 29 16.84 17.24 -16.07
N THR A 30 18.16 17.18 -16.26
CA THR A 30 19.14 18.18 -15.80
C THR A 30 20.38 18.15 -16.74
N HIS A 31 21.14 19.25 -16.78
CA HIS A 31 22.37 19.48 -17.57
C HIS A 31 22.24 20.00 -19.02
N LEU A 32 21.70 21.23 -19.14
CA LEU A 32 22.14 22.15 -20.20
C LEU A 32 23.45 22.83 -19.75
N GLY A 33 24.59 22.23 -20.11
CA GLY A 33 25.92 22.74 -19.75
C GLY A 33 26.93 21.60 -19.57
N VAL A 34 28.17 21.81 -20.04
CA VAL A 34 29.26 20.81 -20.10
C VAL A 34 29.13 19.77 -21.24
N PHE A 35 28.93 20.22 -22.48
CA PHE A 35 29.35 19.44 -23.67
C PHE A 35 29.87 20.27 -24.85
N LEU A 36 30.33 21.51 -24.60
CA LEU A 36 30.93 22.40 -25.61
C LEU A 36 32.46 22.54 -25.46
N ARG A 37 33.16 21.46 -25.08
CA ARG A 37 34.62 21.50 -24.85
C ARG A 37 35.36 20.18 -25.09
N LYS A 38 35.06 19.47 -26.19
CA LYS A 38 35.83 18.26 -26.59
C LYS A 38 35.81 17.88 -28.09
N LEU A 39 35.77 18.86 -28.98
CA LEU A 39 36.08 18.68 -30.42
C LEU A 39 37.00 19.81 -30.90
N TYR A 40 38.26 19.72 -30.51
CA TYR A 40 39.36 20.53 -31.05
C TYR A 40 40.66 19.71 -30.95
N ASN A 41 40.90 18.87 -31.95
CA ASN A 41 42.24 18.45 -32.40
C ASN A 41 42.16 17.46 -33.58
N SER A 42 43.26 17.46 -34.34
CA SER A 42 43.62 16.52 -35.41
C SER A 42 43.03 16.80 -36.81
N ASP A 43 43.89 17.36 -37.64
CA ASP A 43 43.71 17.61 -39.07
C ASP A 43 43.55 16.32 -39.89
N HIS A 44 42.69 16.36 -40.93
CA HIS A 44 42.99 15.77 -42.24
C HIS A 44 42.01 16.30 -43.31
N LEU A 45 42.53 16.87 -44.40
CA LEU A 45 41.74 17.30 -45.56
C LEU A 45 41.56 16.17 -46.58
N ILE A 46 40.32 15.96 -47.04
CA ILE A 46 39.96 15.44 -48.38
C ILE A 46 38.70 16.25 -48.84
N PRO A 47 38.56 16.66 -50.11
CA PRO A 47 37.87 17.92 -50.45
C PRO A 47 36.37 17.83 -50.80
N MET A 48 35.78 19.02 -50.91
CA MET A 48 34.42 19.31 -51.39
C MET A 48 34.17 18.81 -52.82
N ASP A 49 33.24 17.85 -52.97
CA ASP A 49 32.30 17.78 -54.10
C ASP A 49 31.24 16.69 -53.83
N ILE A 50 30.23 17.01 -53.01
CA ILE A 50 28.84 16.46 -52.96
C ILE A 50 28.06 17.44 -52.06
N PHE A 51 27.47 18.47 -52.66
CA PHE A 51 26.65 19.47 -51.94
C PHE A 51 25.40 19.88 -52.73
N VAL A 52 24.84 18.96 -53.54
CA VAL A 52 23.56 19.14 -54.25
C VAL A 52 22.72 17.85 -54.20
N ALA A 53 22.36 17.42 -52.99
CA ALA A 53 21.26 16.49 -52.71
C ALA A 53 20.87 16.63 -51.23
N ILE A 54 19.64 16.24 -50.86
CA ILE A 54 19.14 16.23 -49.48
C ILE A 54 18.90 17.64 -48.87
N LEU A 55 18.43 18.59 -49.68
CA LEU A 55 17.72 19.78 -49.20
C LEU A 55 16.28 19.86 -49.75
N PRO A 56 15.51 18.76 -49.67
CA PRO A 56 14.10 18.92 -49.24
C PRO A 56 13.54 17.67 -48.51
N VAL A 57 13.76 17.54 -47.19
CA VAL A 57 13.05 16.54 -46.35
C VAL A 57 12.55 17.14 -45.01
N LEU A 58 13.01 18.33 -44.62
CA LEU A 58 12.80 18.89 -43.27
C LEU A 58 11.62 19.88 -43.17
N LEU A 59 10.54 19.61 -43.91
CA LEU A 59 9.32 20.45 -43.96
C LEU A 59 8.00 19.64 -43.94
N ILE A 60 7.94 18.59 -43.12
CA ILE A 60 6.66 17.99 -42.67
C ILE A 60 6.74 17.72 -41.16
N ALA A 61 6.69 18.79 -40.37
CA ALA A 61 6.41 18.71 -38.93
C ALA A 61 5.03 19.32 -38.68
N THR A 62 4.03 18.48 -38.42
CA THR A 62 2.72 18.94 -37.93
C THR A 62 2.84 19.45 -36.49
N PRO A 63 2.05 20.45 -36.08
CA PRO A 63 2.15 21.03 -34.75
C PRO A 63 1.58 20.05 -33.70
N VAL A 64 2.42 19.60 -32.76
CA VAL A 64 1.96 18.87 -31.58
C VAL A 64 1.36 19.87 -30.59
N LEU A 65 0.03 19.97 -30.61
CA LEU A 65 -0.77 20.67 -29.60
C LEU A 65 -1.74 19.67 -28.96
N GLY A 66 -1.64 19.52 -27.64
CA GLY A 66 -2.62 18.80 -26.82
C GLY A 66 -2.08 17.60 -26.06
N PHE A 67 -2.50 17.46 -24.79
CA PHE A 67 -2.46 16.20 -24.06
C PHE A 67 -3.49 15.24 -24.70
N GLY A 68 -3.05 14.45 -25.67
CA GLY A 68 -3.85 13.38 -26.27
C GLY A 68 -3.63 12.05 -25.54
N VAL A 69 -4.71 11.31 -25.28
CA VAL A 69 -4.63 9.88 -24.98
C VAL A 69 -4.23 9.14 -26.27
N ASP A 70 -3.43 8.08 -26.13
CA ASP A 70 -2.98 7.26 -27.25
C ASP A 70 -4.18 6.76 -28.09
N PRO A 71 -4.24 7.00 -29.41
CA PRO A 71 -5.34 6.54 -30.26
C PRO A 71 -5.55 5.02 -30.23
N ASP A 72 -4.54 4.22 -29.90
CA ASP A 72 -4.67 2.75 -29.80
C ASP A 72 -5.39 2.29 -28.50
N LEU A 73 -5.70 3.20 -27.58
CA LEU A 73 -6.38 2.93 -26.30
C LEU A 73 -7.79 3.52 -26.19
N GLN A 74 -8.33 4.09 -27.27
CA GLN A 74 -9.68 4.65 -27.31
C GLN A 74 -10.45 4.24 -28.57
N ILE A 75 -11.77 4.15 -28.45
CA ILE A 75 -12.68 3.96 -29.60
C ILE A 75 -13.87 4.90 -29.48
N ASP A 76 -14.15 5.64 -30.56
CA ASP A 76 -15.28 6.55 -30.69
C ASP A 76 -16.39 5.87 -31.49
N ILE A 77 -17.39 5.38 -30.78
CA ILE A 77 -18.46 4.56 -31.35
C ILE A 77 -19.27 5.35 -32.38
N ILE A 78 -19.49 6.66 -32.18
CA ILE A 78 -20.29 7.48 -33.09
C ILE A 78 -19.55 7.70 -34.43
N ASN A 79 -18.24 7.94 -34.38
CA ASN A 79 -17.44 8.13 -35.59
C ASN A 79 -17.21 6.83 -36.36
N GLU A 80 -17.04 5.70 -35.66
CA GLU A 80 -16.84 4.37 -36.27
C GLU A 80 -18.11 3.78 -36.90
N LEU A 81 -19.31 4.15 -36.41
CA LEU A 81 -20.59 3.68 -36.95
C LEU A 81 -21.06 4.38 -38.25
N ASP A 82 -20.36 5.43 -38.70
CA ASP A 82 -20.75 6.34 -39.81
C ASP A 82 -22.26 6.66 -39.89
N LEU A 83 -22.84 7.05 -38.75
CA LEU A 83 -24.27 7.35 -38.62
C LEU A 83 -24.76 8.52 -39.49
N ALA A 84 -23.86 9.21 -40.21
CA ALA A 84 -24.20 10.29 -41.14
C ALA A 84 -25.05 9.82 -42.34
N ASN A 85 -24.99 8.53 -42.70
CA ASN A 85 -25.76 7.95 -43.81
C ASN A 85 -27.01 7.18 -43.35
N ALA A 86 -27.29 7.08 -42.05
CA ALA A 86 -28.46 6.38 -41.51
C ALA A 86 -29.73 7.25 -41.63
N THR A 87 -30.65 6.87 -42.51
CA THR A 87 -31.85 7.68 -42.85
C THR A 87 -33.12 7.28 -42.12
N PHE A 88 -33.13 6.17 -41.37
CA PHE A 88 -34.30 5.64 -40.68
C PHE A 88 -34.09 5.66 -39.16
N GLY A 89 -34.99 6.32 -38.42
CA GLY A 89 -34.97 6.36 -36.94
C GLY A 89 -34.05 7.37 -36.27
N ILE A 90 -33.01 7.86 -36.96
CA ILE A 90 -32.03 8.80 -36.43
C ILE A 90 -31.97 10.06 -37.30
N THR A 91 -31.75 11.23 -36.71
CA THR A 91 -31.34 12.43 -37.45
C THR A 91 -30.20 13.16 -36.76
N GLN A 92 -29.17 13.56 -37.50
CA GLN A 92 -28.09 14.41 -36.97
C GLN A 92 -28.65 15.79 -36.57
N VAL A 93 -28.24 16.27 -35.40
CA VAL A 93 -28.66 17.56 -34.82
C VAL A 93 -27.46 18.33 -34.26
N ALA A 94 -27.66 19.58 -33.85
CA ALA A 94 -26.68 20.30 -33.05
C ALA A 94 -26.63 19.69 -31.64
N GLY A 95 -25.42 19.42 -31.14
CA GLY A 95 -25.20 18.84 -29.81
C GLY A 95 -24.92 19.89 -28.74
N LEU A 96 -24.47 19.43 -27.57
CA LEU A 96 -23.95 20.24 -26.46
C LEU A 96 -22.78 21.14 -26.89
N HIS A 97 -22.04 20.73 -27.93
CA HIS A 97 -20.93 21.47 -28.52
C HIS A 97 -20.68 21.04 -29.97
N ASN A 98 -19.98 21.88 -30.74
CA ASN A 98 -19.85 21.74 -32.20
C ASN A 98 -18.70 20.83 -32.68
N ASN A 99 -17.88 20.30 -31.78
CA ASN A 99 -16.66 19.56 -32.16
C ASN A 99 -16.90 18.09 -32.50
N SER A 100 -18.08 17.55 -32.16
CA SER A 100 -18.48 16.16 -32.40
C SER A 100 -19.92 16.11 -32.93
N LYS A 101 -20.28 15.04 -33.65
CA LYS A 101 -21.63 14.86 -34.20
C LYS A 101 -22.59 14.42 -33.09
N ALA A 102 -23.78 15.02 -33.03
CA ALA A 102 -24.86 14.61 -32.15
C ALA A 102 -26.04 14.04 -32.96
N PHE A 103 -26.70 13.02 -32.42
CA PHE A 103 -27.74 12.27 -33.12
C PHE A 103 -29.00 12.19 -32.26
N LEU A 104 -30.13 12.63 -32.81
CA LEU A 104 -31.46 12.52 -32.23
C LEU A 104 -32.07 11.16 -32.58
N PHE A 105 -32.33 10.36 -31.56
CA PHE A 105 -32.98 9.05 -31.63
C PHE A 105 -34.49 9.27 -31.51
N ARG A 106 -35.22 8.98 -32.58
CA ARG A 106 -36.67 9.22 -32.69
C ARG A 106 -37.46 7.98 -32.27
N ASP A 107 -38.70 8.22 -31.87
CA ASP A 107 -39.65 7.23 -31.36
C ASP A 107 -40.29 6.38 -32.46
N ILE A 108 -39.46 5.65 -33.21
CA ILE A 108 -39.83 4.72 -34.29
C ILE A 108 -38.86 3.54 -34.32
N GLU A 109 -39.28 2.40 -34.88
CA GLU A 109 -38.40 1.23 -35.11
C GLU A 109 -37.12 1.67 -35.85
N ARG A 110 -35.96 1.17 -35.41
CA ARG A 110 -34.65 1.57 -35.92
C ARG A 110 -33.59 0.52 -35.60
N VAL A 111 -32.49 0.54 -36.34
CA VAL A 111 -31.41 -0.45 -36.23
C VAL A 111 -30.06 0.25 -36.20
N VAL A 112 -29.57 0.50 -34.98
CA VAL A 112 -28.27 1.14 -34.71
C VAL A 112 -27.31 0.08 -34.15
N HIS A 113 -27.06 -0.94 -34.98
CA HIS A 113 -26.16 -2.06 -34.70
C HIS A 113 -24.80 -1.82 -35.37
N ALA A 114 -23.71 -2.20 -34.70
CA ALA A 114 -22.38 -2.06 -35.24
C ALA A 114 -22.11 -3.03 -36.41
N PRO A 115 -21.44 -2.58 -37.48
CA PRO A 115 -20.89 -3.48 -38.49
C PRO A 115 -19.91 -4.49 -37.87
N ALA A 116 -19.84 -5.70 -38.41
CA ALA A 116 -19.00 -6.79 -37.87
C ALA A 116 -17.53 -6.39 -37.65
N HIS A 117 -16.95 -5.53 -38.51
CA HIS A 117 -15.57 -5.05 -38.36
C HIS A 117 -15.37 -4.11 -37.15
N ILE A 118 -16.41 -3.36 -36.75
CA ILE A 118 -16.40 -2.55 -35.52
C ILE A 118 -16.60 -3.44 -34.30
N THR A 119 -17.50 -4.43 -34.38
CA THR A 119 -17.66 -5.46 -33.35
C THR A 119 -16.35 -6.19 -33.08
N GLU A 120 -15.64 -6.65 -34.12
CA GLU A 120 -14.31 -7.27 -33.99
C GLU A 120 -13.30 -6.34 -33.29
N LYS A 121 -13.28 -5.06 -33.63
CA LYS A 121 -12.41 -4.05 -33.00
C LYS A 121 -12.75 -3.87 -31.52
N VAL A 122 -14.04 -3.80 -31.15
CA VAL A 122 -14.49 -3.72 -29.75
C VAL A 122 -14.10 -4.99 -28.99
N VAL A 123 -14.36 -6.17 -29.54
CA VAL A 123 -13.98 -7.48 -28.94
C VAL A 123 -12.47 -7.56 -28.71
N GLN A 124 -11.65 -7.11 -29.67
CA GLN A 124 -10.19 -7.07 -29.52
C GLN A 124 -9.72 -6.09 -28.44
N LEU A 125 -10.33 -4.91 -28.34
CA LEU A 125 -9.95 -3.90 -27.35
C LEU A 125 -10.30 -4.29 -25.91
N PHE A 126 -11.45 -4.94 -25.69
CA PHE A 126 -11.82 -5.48 -24.36
C PHE A 126 -10.96 -6.68 -23.94
N ARG A 127 -10.41 -7.43 -24.90
CA ARG A 127 -9.68 -8.68 -24.63
C ARG A 127 -8.47 -8.44 -23.74
N ASN A 128 -8.46 -9.11 -22.58
CA ASN A 128 -7.38 -9.02 -21.59
C ASN A 128 -7.16 -7.59 -21.02
N LYS A 129 -8.21 -6.74 -21.06
CA LYS A 129 -8.29 -5.50 -20.29
C LYS A 129 -9.23 -5.71 -19.10
N SER A 130 -8.81 -5.22 -17.94
CA SER A 130 -9.59 -5.19 -16.69
C SER A 130 -10.01 -3.77 -16.29
N GLU A 131 -9.65 -2.77 -17.09
CA GLU A 131 -9.87 -1.36 -16.80
C GLU A 131 -10.34 -0.63 -18.06
N PHE A 132 -11.47 0.07 -17.94
CA PHE A 132 -12.03 0.87 -19.02
C PHE A 132 -12.99 1.92 -18.47
N THR A 133 -13.18 3.00 -19.23
CA THR A 133 -14.16 4.04 -18.94
C THR A 133 -15.07 4.20 -20.15
N PHE A 134 -16.37 4.09 -19.93
CA PHE A 134 -17.42 4.48 -20.87
C PHE A 134 -17.77 5.95 -20.67
N LEU A 135 -17.83 6.70 -21.76
CA LEU A 135 -18.19 8.12 -21.80
C LEU A 135 -19.36 8.31 -22.76
N ALA A 136 -20.30 9.17 -22.39
CA ALA A 136 -21.37 9.66 -23.26
C ALA A 136 -21.79 11.08 -22.84
N SER A 137 -22.30 11.87 -23.78
CA SER A 137 -23.07 13.09 -23.48
C SER A 137 -24.47 12.91 -24.02
N ILE A 138 -25.48 13.00 -23.16
CA ILE A 138 -26.86 12.60 -23.50
C ILE A 138 -27.88 13.63 -23.03
N GLN A 139 -28.96 13.76 -23.79
CA GLN A 139 -30.16 14.53 -23.45
C GLN A 139 -31.37 13.63 -23.65
N GLN A 140 -31.91 13.06 -22.57
CA GLN A 140 -33.01 12.11 -22.62
C GLN A 140 -34.35 12.81 -22.43
N LYS A 141 -35.38 12.40 -23.18
CA LYS A 141 -36.74 12.93 -23.06
C LYS A 141 -37.28 12.61 -21.66
N SER A 142 -37.91 13.59 -21.02
CA SER A 142 -38.47 13.48 -19.67
C SER A 142 -39.32 12.21 -19.48
N SER A 143 -39.08 11.50 -18.38
CA SER A 143 -39.82 10.29 -17.97
C SER A 143 -39.77 9.09 -18.92
N THR A 144 -38.93 9.10 -19.96
CA THR A 144 -38.74 7.95 -20.88
C THR A 144 -37.67 7.00 -20.36
N SER A 145 -37.76 5.72 -20.72
CA SER A 145 -36.77 4.69 -20.36
C SER A 145 -36.05 4.17 -21.60
N GLY A 146 -34.76 3.87 -21.50
CA GLY A 146 -34.03 3.34 -22.66
C GLY A 146 -32.56 3.03 -22.42
N VAL A 147 -32.02 2.19 -23.31
CA VAL A 147 -30.64 1.71 -23.27
C VAL A 147 -29.74 2.66 -24.05
N ILE A 148 -28.77 3.25 -23.34
CA ILE A 148 -27.81 4.20 -23.91
C ILE A 148 -26.82 3.44 -24.80
N PHE A 149 -26.32 2.30 -24.33
CA PHE A 149 -25.37 1.45 -25.06
C PHE A 149 -25.41 0.01 -24.51
N SER A 150 -25.34 -0.99 -25.40
CA SER A 150 -25.37 -2.42 -25.04
C SER A 150 -24.39 -3.24 -25.88
N ILE A 151 -23.71 -4.18 -25.22
CA ILE A 151 -22.95 -5.28 -25.78
C ILE A 151 -23.51 -6.56 -25.17
N HIS A 152 -24.20 -7.37 -25.99
CA HIS A 152 -24.81 -8.62 -25.53
C HIS A 152 -24.71 -9.72 -26.59
N GLU A 153 -24.83 -10.96 -26.16
CA GLU A 153 -24.94 -12.14 -27.03
C GLU A 153 -26.16 -12.95 -26.59
N SER A 154 -27.20 -13.03 -27.42
CA SER A 154 -28.52 -13.56 -27.02
C SER A 154 -29.04 -12.88 -25.74
N GLU A 155 -29.39 -13.63 -24.70
CA GLU A 155 -29.88 -13.11 -23.40
C GLU A 155 -28.74 -12.58 -22.48
N HIS A 156 -27.49 -12.56 -22.95
CA HIS A 156 -26.32 -12.31 -22.11
C HIS A 156 -25.70 -10.92 -22.31
N SER A 157 -26.05 -9.94 -21.46
CA SER A 157 -25.44 -8.60 -21.48
C SER A 157 -24.06 -8.58 -20.80
N TYR A 158 -23.00 -8.38 -21.58
CA TYR A 158 -21.62 -8.24 -21.08
C TYR A 158 -21.34 -6.82 -20.57
N PHE A 159 -21.85 -5.82 -21.28
CA PHE A 159 -21.89 -4.42 -20.85
C PHE A 159 -23.21 -3.84 -21.33
N GLU A 160 -24.07 -3.35 -20.43
CA GLU A 160 -25.27 -2.62 -20.82
C GLU A 160 -25.55 -1.50 -19.84
N LEU A 161 -25.79 -0.30 -20.38
CA LEU A 161 -26.08 0.89 -19.59
C LEU A 161 -27.45 1.44 -19.99
N GLU A 162 -28.38 1.39 -19.06
CA GLU A 162 -29.80 1.71 -19.20
C GLU A 162 -30.17 2.86 -18.29
N SER A 163 -31.01 3.79 -18.75
CA SER A 163 -31.59 4.84 -17.90
C SER A 163 -33.10 4.67 -17.87
N SER A 164 -33.66 4.46 -16.67
CA SER A 164 -35.11 4.45 -16.44
C SER A 164 -35.58 5.83 -15.99
N GLY A 165 -36.40 6.47 -16.81
CA GLY A 165 -37.10 7.69 -16.44
C GLY A 165 -38.31 7.44 -15.54
N LEU A 166 -38.84 6.21 -15.50
CA LEU A 166 -39.97 5.81 -14.65
C LEU A 166 -39.57 5.54 -13.20
N ARG A 167 -38.33 5.07 -12.97
CA ARG A 167 -37.78 4.76 -11.65
C ARG A 167 -36.70 5.74 -11.18
N GLU A 168 -36.41 6.75 -12.00
CA GLU A 168 -35.34 7.75 -11.77
C GLU A 168 -33.98 7.10 -11.42
N GLU A 169 -33.61 6.03 -12.13
CA GLU A 169 -32.38 5.29 -11.88
C GLU A 169 -31.59 4.99 -13.16
N LEU A 170 -30.26 5.03 -13.05
CA LEU A 170 -29.32 4.51 -14.04
C LEU A 170 -28.94 3.08 -13.64
N ARG A 171 -28.99 2.14 -14.58
CA ARG A 171 -28.68 0.74 -14.35
C ARG A 171 -27.55 0.26 -15.25
N TYR A 172 -26.50 -0.27 -14.62
CA TYR A 172 -25.42 -0.98 -15.29
C TYR A 172 -25.64 -2.49 -15.15
N ARG A 173 -25.58 -3.23 -16.25
CA ARG A 173 -25.65 -4.71 -16.28
C ARG A 173 -24.37 -5.28 -16.88
N TYR A 174 -23.87 -6.35 -16.28
CA TYR A 174 -22.63 -7.03 -16.67
C TYR A 174 -22.68 -8.52 -16.30
N ARG A 175 -21.65 -9.30 -16.66
CA ARG A 175 -21.48 -10.69 -16.21
C ARG A 175 -20.28 -10.86 -15.29
N PHE A 176 -20.38 -11.79 -14.36
CA PHE A 176 -19.24 -12.31 -13.61
C PHE A 176 -19.34 -13.83 -13.49
N ARG A 177 -18.29 -14.55 -13.93
CA ARG A 177 -18.23 -16.03 -13.94
C ARG A 177 -19.49 -16.67 -14.56
N GLY A 178 -19.94 -16.13 -15.70
CA GLY A 178 -21.14 -16.58 -16.41
C GLY A 178 -22.48 -16.14 -15.81
N LYS A 179 -22.54 -15.64 -14.56
CA LYS A 179 -23.78 -15.15 -13.93
C LYS A 179 -24.03 -13.68 -14.28
N PRO A 180 -25.29 -13.26 -14.53
CA PRO A 180 -25.63 -11.85 -14.72
C PRO A 180 -25.54 -11.09 -13.38
N ARG A 181 -25.13 -9.83 -13.47
CA ARG A 181 -25.03 -8.87 -12.37
C ARG A 181 -25.62 -7.53 -12.81
N SER A 182 -26.14 -6.77 -11.86
CA SER A 182 -26.62 -5.42 -12.12
C SER A 182 -26.43 -4.49 -10.93
N GLU A 183 -25.86 -3.31 -11.20
CA GLU A 183 -25.85 -2.18 -10.28
C GLU A 183 -26.92 -1.18 -10.70
N SER A 184 -27.72 -0.70 -9.74
CA SER A 184 -28.66 0.40 -9.93
C SER A 184 -28.26 1.60 -9.08
N PHE A 185 -28.29 2.79 -9.69
CA PHE A 185 -27.87 4.07 -9.16
C PHE A 185 -29.06 5.04 -9.22
N PRO A 186 -29.66 5.43 -8.08
CA PRO A 186 -30.71 6.44 -8.05
C PRO A 186 -30.18 7.77 -8.61
N TYR A 187 -30.61 8.13 -9.81
CA TYR A 187 -30.24 9.38 -10.47
C TYR A 187 -31.19 9.65 -11.64
N ARG A 188 -31.92 10.77 -11.55
CA ARG A 188 -32.85 11.21 -12.60
C ARG A 188 -32.08 11.78 -13.79
N LEU A 189 -31.92 10.96 -14.83
CA LEU A 189 -31.23 11.33 -16.08
C LEU A 189 -32.21 11.67 -17.23
N ALA A 190 -33.50 11.33 -17.05
CA ALA A 190 -34.59 11.64 -17.96
C ALA A 190 -35.36 12.89 -17.50
N ASP A 191 -34.71 14.06 -17.57
CA ASP A 191 -35.28 15.37 -17.19
C ASP A 191 -35.44 16.33 -18.38
N GLY A 192 -34.87 16.01 -19.55
CA GLY A 192 -34.84 16.86 -20.74
C GLY A 192 -33.59 17.75 -20.89
N GLN A 193 -32.66 17.72 -19.94
CA GLN A 193 -31.41 18.49 -19.97
C GLN A 193 -30.22 17.67 -20.51
N TRP A 194 -29.09 18.34 -20.74
CA TRP A 194 -27.86 17.70 -21.20
C TRP A 194 -27.00 17.27 -20.02
N HIS A 195 -26.68 15.98 -19.98
CA HIS A 195 -25.80 15.38 -18.97
C HIS A 195 -24.56 14.76 -19.61
N LYS A 196 -23.41 14.94 -18.94
CA LYS A 196 -22.14 14.27 -19.24
C LYS A 196 -21.96 13.05 -18.35
N LEU A 197 -22.09 11.87 -18.93
CA LEU A 197 -22.03 10.59 -18.24
C LEU A 197 -20.65 9.93 -18.41
N ALA A 198 -19.99 9.59 -17.31
CA ALA A 198 -18.73 8.83 -17.33
C ALA A 198 -18.75 7.70 -16.30
N LEU A 199 -18.79 6.45 -16.79
CA LEU A 199 -18.75 5.23 -15.99
C LEU A 199 -17.36 4.59 -16.11
N SER A 200 -16.56 4.66 -15.05
CA SER A 200 -15.21 4.12 -15.01
C SER A 200 -15.15 2.84 -14.18
N ILE A 201 -14.44 1.84 -14.68
CA ILE A 201 -14.28 0.52 -14.06
C ILE A 201 -12.79 0.19 -14.02
N SER A 202 -12.30 -0.16 -12.82
CA SER A 202 -10.94 -0.63 -12.56
C SER A 202 -11.04 -1.91 -11.72
N ALA A 203 -10.85 -3.06 -12.36
CA ALA A 203 -11.03 -4.39 -11.77
C ALA A 203 -12.36 -4.54 -11.00
N SER A 204 -12.34 -4.54 -9.66
CA SER A 204 -13.50 -4.68 -8.77
C SER A 204 -14.08 -3.33 -8.31
N HIS A 205 -13.78 -2.23 -8.99
CA HIS A 205 -14.11 -0.89 -8.54
C HIS A 205 -14.80 -0.08 -9.64
N LEU A 206 -15.96 0.49 -9.34
CA LEU A 206 -16.81 1.25 -10.24
C LEU A 206 -16.99 2.68 -9.73
N GLN A 207 -16.76 3.66 -10.59
CA GLN A 207 -17.02 5.08 -10.34
C GLN A 207 -17.97 5.64 -11.39
N LEU A 208 -19.10 6.17 -10.96
CA LEU A 208 -20.06 6.87 -11.82
C LEU A 208 -19.93 8.38 -11.60
N HIS A 209 -19.65 9.09 -12.68
CA HIS A 209 -19.65 10.54 -12.72
C HIS A 209 -20.78 11.06 -13.63
N VAL A 210 -21.47 12.10 -13.17
CA VAL A 210 -22.43 12.87 -13.97
C VAL A 210 -22.06 14.35 -13.86
N ASP A 211 -21.99 15.04 -15.00
CA ASP A 211 -21.65 16.47 -15.11
C ASP A 211 -20.35 16.86 -14.41
N CYS A 212 -19.36 15.99 -14.52
CA CYS A 212 -18.06 16.12 -13.86
C CYS A 212 -18.12 16.15 -12.32
N ASN A 213 -19.16 15.58 -11.72
CA ASN A 213 -19.24 15.28 -10.30
C ASN A 213 -19.25 13.77 -10.09
N ARG A 214 -18.50 13.26 -9.10
CA ARG A 214 -18.50 11.84 -8.74
C ARG A 214 -19.74 11.54 -7.89
N ILE A 215 -20.74 10.91 -8.48
CA ILE A 215 -22.04 10.67 -7.82
C ILE A 215 -22.00 9.38 -7.00
N TYR A 216 -21.43 8.30 -7.56
CA TYR A 216 -21.33 7.00 -6.89
C TYR A 216 -19.96 6.36 -7.05
N GLU A 217 -19.54 5.66 -6.00
CA GLU A 217 -18.34 4.83 -5.93
C GLU A 217 -18.74 3.49 -5.29
N ARG A 218 -18.49 2.37 -5.97
CA ARG A 218 -18.87 1.03 -5.50
C ARG A 218 -17.78 0.00 -5.75
N VAL A 219 -17.68 -0.96 -4.84
CA VAL A 219 -16.94 -2.20 -5.05
C VAL A 219 -17.90 -3.22 -5.70
N ILE A 220 -17.55 -3.69 -6.89
CA ILE A 220 -18.35 -4.62 -7.70
C ILE A 220 -17.60 -5.93 -7.95
N ASP A 221 -18.30 -6.99 -8.34
CA ASP A 221 -17.64 -8.15 -8.94
C ASP A 221 -16.95 -7.69 -10.23
N PRO A 222 -15.69 -8.11 -10.52
CA PRO A 222 -14.98 -7.64 -11.70
C PRO A 222 -15.67 -8.13 -12.99
N PRO A 223 -16.07 -7.24 -13.91
CA PRO A 223 -16.87 -7.62 -15.06
C PRO A 223 -16.08 -8.50 -16.05
N GLN A 224 -16.79 -9.44 -16.66
CA GLN A 224 -16.28 -10.39 -17.63
C GLN A 224 -15.99 -9.68 -18.97
N THR A 225 -14.73 -9.67 -19.42
CA THR A 225 -14.29 -8.97 -20.65
C THR A 225 -13.91 -9.89 -21.82
N ASP A 226 -14.06 -11.21 -21.66
CA ASP A 226 -14.06 -12.19 -22.76
C ASP A 226 -15.37 -12.14 -23.56
N LEU A 227 -15.47 -11.10 -24.40
CA LEU A 227 -16.49 -10.99 -25.44
C LEU A 227 -16.26 -12.03 -26.55
N THR A 228 -17.35 -12.55 -27.10
CA THR A 228 -17.34 -13.46 -28.25
C THR A 228 -17.43 -12.70 -29.57
N LEU A 229 -17.07 -13.34 -30.68
CA LEU A 229 -17.32 -12.82 -32.04
C LEU A 229 -18.82 -12.79 -32.40
N GLY A 230 -19.69 -13.42 -31.61
CA GLY A 230 -21.15 -13.39 -31.75
C GLY A 230 -21.83 -12.25 -30.97
N SER A 231 -21.08 -11.46 -30.19
CA SER A 231 -21.61 -10.35 -29.39
C SER A 231 -22.06 -9.20 -30.29
N GLY A 232 -23.33 -8.80 -30.22
CA GLY A 232 -23.85 -7.62 -30.91
C GLY A 232 -23.56 -6.34 -30.14
N VAL A 233 -23.17 -5.27 -30.85
CA VAL A 233 -22.90 -3.94 -30.26
C VAL A 233 -23.97 -2.97 -30.74
N TRP A 234 -24.67 -2.33 -29.81
CA TRP A 234 -25.86 -1.52 -30.06
C TRP A 234 -25.78 -0.16 -29.37
N LEU A 235 -26.19 0.89 -30.07
CA LEU A 235 -26.20 2.25 -29.56
C LEU A 235 -27.63 2.79 -29.49
N GLY A 236 -28.05 3.30 -28.32
CA GLY A 236 -29.39 3.83 -28.13
C GLY A 236 -30.51 2.79 -28.22
N GLN A 237 -30.21 1.49 -28.19
CA GLN A 237 -31.19 0.39 -28.17
C GLN A 237 -30.60 -0.89 -27.58
N HIS A 238 -31.45 -1.78 -27.09
CA HIS A 238 -31.08 -3.16 -26.75
C HIS A 238 -31.29 -4.07 -27.96
N SER A 239 -32.48 -4.08 -28.55
CA SER A 239 -32.80 -4.93 -29.71
C SER A 239 -33.40 -4.11 -30.85
N HIS A 240 -33.88 -4.76 -31.91
CA HIS A 240 -34.67 -4.11 -32.96
C HIS A 240 -35.99 -3.48 -32.47
N LYS A 241 -36.51 -3.92 -31.31
CA LYS A 241 -37.84 -3.54 -30.80
C LYS A 241 -37.88 -3.11 -29.33
N HIS A 242 -36.79 -3.27 -28.57
CA HIS A 242 -36.76 -3.03 -27.13
C HIS A 242 -35.56 -2.16 -26.69
N GLY A 243 -35.74 -1.44 -25.57
CA GLY A 243 -34.73 -0.58 -24.97
C GLY A 243 -34.44 0.71 -25.77
N LEU A 244 -35.39 1.18 -26.60
CA LEU A 244 -35.19 2.31 -27.51
C LEU A 244 -35.01 3.64 -26.76
N PHE A 245 -33.78 4.12 -26.60
CA PHE A 245 -33.47 5.45 -26.06
C PHE A 245 -34.20 6.59 -26.82
N LYS A 246 -34.80 7.54 -26.10
CA LYS A 246 -35.52 8.68 -26.70
C LYS A 246 -34.83 9.99 -26.31
N GLY A 247 -34.15 10.62 -27.25
CA GLY A 247 -33.33 11.80 -26.94
C GLY A 247 -32.15 11.98 -27.89
N VAL A 248 -31.19 12.82 -27.49
CA VAL A 248 -29.96 13.09 -28.24
C VAL A 248 -28.78 12.38 -27.56
N ILE A 249 -27.91 11.76 -28.35
CA ILE A 249 -26.62 11.20 -27.89
C ILE A 249 -25.47 11.85 -28.67
N GLN A 250 -24.39 12.19 -27.97
CA GLN A 250 -23.13 12.77 -28.48
C GLN A 250 -21.93 12.15 -27.74
N ASP A 251 -20.75 12.10 -28.37
CA ASP A 251 -19.48 11.63 -27.78
C ASP A 251 -19.53 10.29 -27.03
N VAL A 252 -19.98 9.22 -27.68
CA VAL A 252 -19.92 7.87 -27.10
C VAL A 252 -18.55 7.26 -27.32
N LYS A 253 -17.78 7.09 -26.24
CA LYS A 253 -16.38 6.65 -26.30
C LYS A 253 -16.08 5.60 -25.23
N PHE A 254 -15.26 4.62 -25.58
CA PHE A 254 -14.56 3.79 -24.60
C PHE A 254 -13.09 4.19 -24.55
N ILE A 255 -12.54 4.29 -23.35
CA ILE A 255 -11.13 4.55 -23.09
C ILE A 255 -10.61 3.45 -22.16
N PHE A 256 -9.64 2.67 -22.60
CA PHE A 256 -9.11 1.52 -21.86
C PHE A 256 -8.03 1.95 -20.85
N ALA A 257 -8.45 2.81 -19.91
CA ALA A 257 -7.67 3.33 -18.80
C ALA A 257 -8.58 3.65 -17.59
N PRO A 258 -8.07 3.55 -16.34
CA PRO A 258 -8.85 3.73 -15.12
C PRO A 258 -9.22 5.19 -14.83
N ASN A 259 -8.62 6.16 -15.54
CA ASN A 259 -8.90 7.59 -15.40
C ASN A 259 -9.46 8.21 -16.69
N GLY A 260 -10.15 7.43 -17.53
CA GLY A 260 -10.66 7.89 -18.83
C GLY A 260 -11.62 9.08 -18.73
N TYR A 261 -12.32 9.25 -17.60
CA TYR A 261 -13.22 10.36 -17.32
C TYR A 261 -12.55 11.74 -17.39
N ILE A 262 -11.22 11.82 -17.22
CA ILE A 262 -10.44 13.06 -17.34
C ILE A 262 -10.58 13.67 -18.75
N THR A 263 -10.80 12.87 -19.79
CA THR A 263 -10.97 13.38 -21.15
C THR A 263 -12.26 14.20 -21.35
N GLN A 264 -13.34 13.84 -20.65
CA GLN A 264 -14.60 14.59 -20.63
C GLN A 264 -14.59 15.70 -19.56
N CYS A 265 -13.79 15.51 -18.51
CA CYS A 265 -13.73 16.34 -17.30
C CYS A 265 -12.27 16.62 -16.86
N PRO A 266 -11.49 17.43 -17.61
CA PRO A 266 -10.05 17.63 -17.35
C PRO A 266 -9.74 18.31 -16.01
N ASN A 267 -10.72 19.01 -15.43
CA ASN A 267 -10.58 19.69 -14.14
C ASN A 267 -10.74 18.77 -12.92
N LEU A 268 -11.24 17.53 -13.07
CA LEU A 268 -11.43 16.61 -11.94
C LEU A 268 -10.10 16.32 -11.22
N ASN A 269 -9.00 16.29 -11.99
CA ASN A 269 -7.65 16.01 -11.49
C ASN A 269 -6.97 17.23 -10.82
N ARG A 270 -7.70 18.34 -10.59
CA ARG A 270 -7.26 19.45 -9.71
C ARG A 270 -7.69 19.29 -8.26
N THR A 271 -8.48 18.27 -7.94
CA THR A 271 -8.96 17.97 -6.59
C THR A 271 -8.61 16.54 -6.21
N CYS A 272 -7.37 16.31 -5.77
CA CYS A 272 -7.05 15.11 -5.02
C CYS A 272 -7.91 15.06 -3.74
N PRO A 273 -8.47 13.89 -3.36
CA PRO A 273 -9.36 13.74 -2.20
C PRO A 273 -8.65 13.87 -0.85
N THR A 274 -7.43 14.41 -0.82
CA THR A 274 -6.70 14.77 0.40
C THR A 274 -6.62 16.27 0.61
N CYS A 275 -7.11 17.16 -0.26
CA CYS A 275 -6.80 18.59 -0.17
C CYS A 275 -7.25 19.32 1.13
N SER A 276 -8.26 18.86 1.86
CA SER A 276 -8.56 19.41 3.20
C SER A 276 -7.47 19.07 4.21
N ASP A 277 -7.07 17.80 4.23
CA ASP A 277 -6.01 17.30 5.12
C ASP A 277 -4.60 17.65 4.62
N PHE A 278 -4.42 17.89 3.32
CA PHE A 278 -3.15 18.27 2.70
C PHE A 278 -2.94 19.78 2.74
N LEU A 279 -3.98 20.62 2.71
CA LEU A 279 -3.83 22.02 3.12
C LEU A 279 -3.54 22.08 4.63
N SER A 280 -4.19 21.24 5.45
CA SER A 280 -3.89 21.15 6.88
C SER A 280 -2.50 20.57 7.17
N LEU A 281 -1.99 19.65 6.34
CA LEU A 281 -0.65 19.07 6.44
C LEU A 281 0.41 19.95 5.78
N VAL A 282 0.12 20.72 4.73
CA VAL A 282 1.04 21.72 4.16
C VAL A 282 1.10 22.93 5.07
N GLN A 283 -0.01 23.40 5.63
CA GLN A 283 0.00 24.39 6.71
C GLN A 283 0.73 23.81 7.92
N GLY A 284 0.42 22.58 8.32
CA GLY A 284 1.12 21.88 9.41
C GLY A 284 2.63 21.69 9.15
N ILE A 285 3.07 21.45 7.91
CA ILE A 285 4.48 21.36 7.51
C ILE A 285 5.12 22.74 7.40
N MET A 286 4.40 23.77 6.94
CA MET A 286 4.87 25.16 6.94
C MET A 286 5.02 25.67 8.36
N ASP A 287 4.07 25.37 9.25
CA ASP A 287 4.10 25.63 10.68
C ASP A 287 5.23 24.81 11.34
N LEU A 288 5.41 23.53 11.00
CA LEU A 288 6.52 22.72 11.50
C LEU A 288 7.87 23.23 10.97
N GLN A 289 7.94 23.72 9.73
CA GLN A 289 9.13 24.33 9.15
C GLN A 289 9.40 25.70 9.76
N GLU A 290 8.39 26.49 10.11
CA GLU A 290 8.54 27.75 10.83
C GLU A 290 8.95 27.47 12.29
N LEU A 291 8.40 26.43 12.92
CA LEU A 291 8.74 26.02 14.27
C LEU A 291 10.14 25.38 14.31
N LEU A 292 10.53 24.61 13.28
CA LEU A 292 11.89 24.12 13.07
C LEU A 292 12.85 25.25 12.71
N ALA A 293 12.43 26.27 11.96
CA ALA A 293 13.26 27.44 11.66
C ALA A 293 13.43 28.33 12.90
N LYS A 294 12.38 28.53 13.70
CA LYS A 294 12.43 29.20 15.01
C LYS A 294 13.23 28.39 16.02
N MET A 295 13.11 27.06 16.04
CA MET A 295 13.94 26.18 16.86
C MET A 295 15.38 26.21 16.38
N THR A 296 15.67 26.11 15.09
CA THR A 296 17.02 26.18 14.51
C THR A 296 17.63 27.56 14.67
N LEU A 297 16.86 28.65 14.67
CA LEU A 297 17.33 29.98 15.04
C LEU A 297 17.58 30.10 16.54
N LYS A 298 16.73 29.54 17.40
CA LYS A 298 16.98 29.44 18.85
C LYS A 298 18.15 28.52 19.17
N LEU A 299 18.39 27.49 18.37
CA LEU A 299 19.45 26.50 18.53
C LEU A 299 20.76 27.08 17.99
N ASN A 300 20.79 27.72 16.81
CA ASN A 300 21.90 28.57 16.36
C ASN A 300 22.18 29.73 17.33
N TYR A 301 21.18 30.31 17.99
CA TYR A 301 21.39 31.35 19.01
C TYR A 301 21.93 30.76 20.31
N ALA A 302 21.47 29.59 20.73
CA ALA A 302 22.00 28.85 21.87
C ALA A 302 23.41 28.31 21.60
N GLU A 303 23.68 27.85 20.38
CA GLU A 303 24.94 27.36 19.83
C GLU A 303 25.90 28.53 19.54
N SER A 304 25.40 29.72 19.20
CA SER A 304 26.17 30.96 19.16
C SER A 304 26.58 31.41 20.56
N ARG A 305 25.66 31.35 21.53
CA ARG A 305 25.97 31.62 22.94
C ARG A 305 26.86 30.55 23.57
N LEU A 306 26.70 29.28 23.17
CA LEU A 306 27.59 28.19 23.54
C LEU A 306 28.95 28.36 22.88
N ASN A 307 29.07 28.67 21.58
CA ASN A 307 30.34 29.01 20.93
C ASN A 307 31.02 30.24 21.56
N GLN A 308 30.25 31.23 22.03
CA GLN A 308 30.81 32.33 22.81
C GLN A 308 31.35 31.85 24.17
N LEU A 309 30.75 30.84 24.80
CA LEU A 309 31.29 30.15 25.97
C LEU A 309 32.44 29.17 25.62
N GLU A 310 32.42 28.53 24.46
CA GLU A 310 33.42 27.59 23.91
C GLU A 310 34.65 28.32 23.36
N SER A 311 34.53 29.62 23.12
CA SER A 311 35.67 30.53 22.91
C SER A 311 36.53 30.68 24.17
N CYS A 312 36.05 30.23 25.34
CA CYS A 312 36.95 29.68 26.37
C CYS A 312 37.45 28.30 25.89
N HIS A 313 38.34 28.33 24.90
CA HIS A 313 38.99 27.16 24.35
C HIS A 313 39.92 26.57 25.41
N CYS A 314 39.42 25.62 26.20
CA CYS A 314 40.25 24.82 27.09
C CYS A 314 41.20 23.97 26.23
N GLU A 315 42.44 24.44 26.04
CA GLU A 315 43.53 23.67 25.42
C GLU A 315 43.56 22.28 26.08
N ARG A 316 43.24 21.22 25.33
CA ARG A 316 43.27 19.84 25.85
C ARG A 316 44.71 19.36 25.94
N THR A 317 45.34 19.67 27.06
CA THR A 317 46.72 19.27 27.34
C THR A 317 46.81 17.85 27.88
N CYS A 318 47.67 17.01 27.30
CA CYS A 318 48.05 15.73 27.89
C CYS A 318 49.14 15.95 28.93
N LYS A 319 48.90 15.60 30.19
CA LYS A 319 49.89 15.76 31.27
C LYS A 319 50.62 14.45 31.54
N VAL A 320 51.92 14.40 31.22
CA VAL A 320 52.76 13.20 31.34
C VAL A 320 54.04 13.55 32.08
N ASN A 321 54.34 12.81 33.16
CA ASN A 321 55.50 13.03 34.04
C ASN A 321 55.69 14.48 34.50
N GLY A 322 54.58 15.19 34.74
CA GLY A 322 54.55 16.59 35.19
C GLY A 322 54.68 17.63 34.07
N VAL A 323 54.99 17.23 32.85
CA VAL A 323 55.04 18.10 31.66
C VAL A 323 53.67 18.09 30.97
N GLU A 324 53.19 19.25 30.54
CA GLU A 324 51.94 19.41 29.79
C GLU A 324 52.26 19.54 28.30
N TYR A 325 51.78 18.59 27.51
CA TYR A 325 51.88 18.56 26.05
C TYR A 325 50.58 19.03 25.43
N ARG A 326 50.66 19.86 24.40
CA ARG A 326 49.50 20.36 23.65
C ARG A 326 48.93 19.31 22.71
N ASP A 327 47.70 19.54 22.27
CA ASP A 327 47.05 18.63 21.33
C ASP A 327 47.82 18.55 20.00
N ASN A 328 48.02 17.32 19.50
CA ASN A 328 48.87 16.94 18.37
C ASN A 328 50.39 17.15 18.57
N GLU A 329 50.84 17.52 19.79
CA GLU A 329 52.26 17.56 20.11
C GLU A 329 52.85 16.14 20.23
N LEU A 330 54.05 15.96 19.69
CA LEU A 330 54.76 14.69 19.57
C LEU A 330 56.02 14.71 20.42
N TRP A 331 56.20 13.72 21.29
CA TRP A 331 57.41 13.55 22.09
C TRP A 331 57.92 12.10 22.04
N THR A 332 59.20 11.92 22.39
CA THR A 332 59.82 10.61 22.45
C THR A 332 60.18 10.28 23.89
N GLU A 333 59.58 9.22 24.42
CA GLU A 333 59.79 8.78 25.80
C GLU A 333 61.01 7.85 25.83
N ALA A 334 62.17 8.43 26.15
CA ALA A 334 63.47 7.78 26.03
C ALA A 334 63.64 6.55 26.95
N GLU A 335 62.96 6.53 28.10
CA GLU A 335 63.03 5.43 29.07
C GLU A 335 62.17 4.22 28.66
N ASN A 336 61.04 4.46 27.99
CA ASN A 336 60.07 3.41 27.59
C ASN A 336 60.09 3.07 26.09
N CYS A 337 61.03 3.61 25.31
CA CYS A 337 61.18 3.30 23.88
C CYS A 337 59.94 3.64 23.01
N ARG A 338 59.21 4.71 23.34
CA ARG A 338 57.92 5.07 22.69
C ARG A 338 57.98 6.43 22.01
N ASN A 339 57.40 6.53 20.81
CA ASN A 339 56.97 7.80 20.23
C ASN A 339 55.52 8.03 20.66
N CYS A 340 55.25 9.10 21.37
CA CYS A 340 53.94 9.43 21.91
C CYS A 340 53.39 10.69 21.26
N ALA A 341 52.08 10.73 21.08
CA ALA A 341 51.32 11.88 20.60
C ALA A 341 50.17 12.16 21.55
N CYS A 342 49.91 13.44 21.86
CA CYS A 342 48.65 13.85 22.46
C CYS A 342 47.61 13.95 21.35
N LYS A 343 46.47 13.27 21.47
CA LYS A 343 45.32 13.42 20.56
C LYS A 343 44.02 13.52 21.35
N ASN A 344 43.30 14.63 21.16
CA ASN A 344 42.06 14.95 21.84
C ASN A 344 42.13 14.85 23.39
N GLY A 345 43.32 15.06 23.97
CA GLY A 345 43.58 14.91 25.41
C GLY A 345 43.91 13.49 25.88
N VAL A 346 44.07 12.53 24.96
CA VAL A 346 44.51 11.14 25.25
C VAL A 346 45.92 10.92 24.70
N VAL A 347 46.75 10.22 25.46
CA VAL A 347 48.13 9.90 25.08
C VAL A 347 48.18 8.62 24.26
N GLU A 348 48.46 8.72 22.96
CA GLU A 348 48.73 7.57 22.09
C GLU A 348 50.25 7.34 21.94
N CYS A 349 50.77 6.27 22.55
CA CYS A 349 52.17 5.88 22.43
C CYS A 349 52.35 4.65 21.52
N ARG A 350 53.25 4.74 20.54
CA ARG A 350 53.69 3.64 19.68
C ARG A 350 55.16 3.30 19.94
N ARG A 351 55.51 2.02 20.05
CA ARG A 351 56.91 1.62 20.27
C ARG A 351 57.79 1.91 19.05
N ILE A 352 59.04 2.28 19.30
CA ILE A 352 60.06 2.50 18.28
C ILE A 352 60.63 1.13 17.88
N PHE A 353 60.41 0.71 16.63
CA PHE A 353 61.00 -0.52 16.10
C PHE A 353 62.45 -0.27 15.67
N CYS A 354 63.41 -0.96 16.28
CA CYS A 354 64.82 -0.80 15.99
C CYS A 354 65.30 -1.81 14.92
N PRO A 355 65.88 -1.37 13.79
CA PRO A 355 66.48 -2.30 12.83
C PRO A 355 67.68 -3.04 13.45
N PRO A 356 67.99 -4.27 12.99
CA PRO A 356 69.14 -5.02 13.46
C PRO A 356 70.44 -4.24 13.20
N ALA A 357 71.18 -3.95 14.26
CA ALA A 357 72.41 -3.16 14.20
C ALA A 357 73.56 -3.98 13.59
N ASN A 358 73.74 -3.87 12.28
CA ASN A 358 74.77 -4.57 11.53
C ASN A 358 76.14 -3.90 11.72
N CYS A 359 76.86 -4.26 12.78
CA CYS A 359 78.10 -3.63 13.20
C CYS A 359 79.33 -4.17 12.44
N SER A 360 80.34 -3.33 12.25
CA SER A 360 81.62 -3.74 11.66
C SER A 360 82.34 -4.74 12.58
N ALA A 361 83.28 -5.53 12.03
CA ALA A 361 83.98 -6.57 12.78
C ALA A 361 84.62 -6.08 14.10
N ASP A 362 84.99 -4.80 14.19
CA ASP A 362 85.62 -4.17 15.37
C ASP A 362 84.65 -3.41 16.29
N SER A 363 83.34 -3.58 16.09
CA SER A 363 82.31 -2.98 16.94
C SER A 363 81.23 -3.99 17.31
N LEU A 364 80.61 -3.79 18.48
CA LEU A 364 79.49 -4.58 18.96
C LEU A 364 78.25 -3.69 19.16
N PRO A 365 77.03 -4.21 18.98
CA PRO A 365 75.80 -3.46 19.23
C PRO A 365 75.53 -3.36 20.74
N VAL A 366 75.66 -2.15 21.29
CA VAL A 366 75.51 -1.87 22.72
C VAL A 366 74.34 -0.91 22.96
N HIS A 367 73.58 -1.14 24.02
CA HIS A 367 72.53 -0.22 24.46
C HIS A 367 73.15 0.98 25.19
N ILE A 368 72.68 2.20 24.90
CA ILE A 368 73.26 3.44 25.45
C ILE A 368 72.17 4.11 26.29
N GLU A 369 72.50 4.53 27.51
CA GLU A 369 71.59 5.29 28.38
C GLU A 369 70.93 6.45 27.61
N GLY A 370 69.60 6.56 27.74
CA GLY A 370 68.79 7.55 27.03
C GLY A 370 68.61 7.31 25.52
N LYS A 371 68.99 6.14 24.96
CA LYS A 371 68.76 5.80 23.54
C LYS A 371 68.20 4.39 23.35
N CYS A 372 66.96 4.34 22.87
CA CYS A 372 66.22 3.10 22.66
C CYS A 372 66.97 2.02 21.83
N CYS A 373 67.49 2.38 20.66
CA CYS A 373 68.11 1.41 19.76
C CYS A 373 69.61 1.17 20.08
N LYS A 374 70.01 -0.11 20.10
CA LYS A 374 71.41 -0.54 20.21
C LYS A 374 72.25 0.16 19.13
N LYS A 375 73.38 0.78 19.50
CA LYS A 375 74.32 1.39 18.57
C LYS A 375 75.65 0.66 18.59
N CYS A 376 76.29 0.57 17.43
CA CYS A 376 77.62 -0.02 17.32
C CYS A 376 78.64 0.85 18.09
N ARG A 377 79.31 0.24 19.07
CA ARG A 377 80.43 0.83 19.81
C ARG A 377 81.68 -0.04 19.64
N PRO A 378 82.89 0.52 19.71
CA PRO A 378 84.12 -0.26 19.54
C PRO A 378 84.19 -1.42 20.54
N LYS A 379 84.56 -2.60 20.08
CA LYS A 379 84.77 -3.76 20.95
C LYS A 379 86.13 -3.62 21.64
N CYS A 380 86.22 -3.90 22.94
CA CYS A 380 87.52 -4.07 23.59
C CYS A 380 87.97 -5.52 23.45
N THR A 381 89.24 -5.76 23.13
CA THR A 381 89.81 -7.11 23.13
C THR A 381 90.88 -7.21 24.20
N TYR A 382 90.71 -8.10 25.18
CA TYR A 382 91.60 -8.23 26.33
C TYR A 382 91.74 -9.69 26.74
N MET A 383 92.99 -10.17 26.84
CA MET A 383 93.33 -11.58 27.11
C MET A 383 92.58 -12.59 26.20
N GLY A 384 92.43 -12.25 24.91
CA GLY A 384 91.76 -13.11 23.92
C GLY A 384 90.22 -13.13 23.99
N LYS A 385 89.62 -12.43 24.96
CA LYS A 385 88.15 -12.25 25.04
C LYS A 385 87.75 -10.88 24.50
N VAL A 386 86.59 -10.85 23.87
CA VAL A 386 85.97 -9.63 23.34
C VAL A 386 84.93 -9.13 24.34
N PHE A 387 84.96 -7.84 24.63
CA PHE A 387 84.07 -7.14 25.56
C PHE A 387 83.34 -6.02 24.84
N SER A 388 82.06 -5.84 25.18
CA SER A 388 81.24 -4.72 24.73
C SER A 388 81.55 -3.46 25.53
N GLU A 389 81.32 -2.28 24.94
CA GLU A 389 81.41 -0.98 25.62
C GLU A 389 80.59 -0.98 26.93
N GLY A 390 81.16 -0.49 28.02
CA GLY A 390 80.58 -0.53 29.37
C GLY A 390 80.71 -1.88 30.09
N GLN A 391 81.10 -2.96 29.41
CA GLN A 391 81.27 -4.27 30.04
C GLN A 391 82.51 -4.29 30.94
N ARG A 392 82.34 -4.83 32.15
CA ARG A 392 83.39 -4.91 33.17
C ARG A 392 83.90 -6.33 33.35
N VAL A 393 85.21 -6.48 33.55
CA VAL A 393 85.87 -7.75 33.86
C VAL A 393 86.79 -7.62 35.07
N LEU A 394 86.86 -8.68 35.87
CA LEU A 394 87.77 -8.78 37.01
C LEU A 394 88.86 -9.84 36.72
N THR A 395 90.13 -9.44 36.73
CA THR A 395 91.27 -10.35 36.66
C THR A 395 92.22 -10.17 37.84
N LYS A 396 92.70 -8.95 38.07
CA LYS A 396 93.40 -8.49 39.30
C LYS A 396 92.97 -7.08 39.75
N GLY A 397 91.84 -6.62 39.24
CA GLY A 397 91.24 -5.30 39.44
C GLY A 397 90.13 -5.10 38.42
N CYS A 398 89.14 -4.26 38.76
CA CYS A 398 88.03 -3.96 37.86
C CYS A 398 88.52 -3.17 36.63
N HIS A 399 88.28 -3.69 35.43
CA HIS A 399 88.52 -2.96 34.18
C HIS A 399 87.21 -2.91 33.38
N GLU A 400 86.88 -1.75 32.86
CA GLU A 400 85.70 -1.47 32.04
C GLU A 400 86.13 -1.14 30.62
N CYS A 401 85.43 -1.70 29.62
CA CYS A 401 85.62 -1.31 28.24
C CYS A 401 85.06 0.10 28.01
N LYS A 402 85.93 1.08 27.76
CA LYS A 402 85.54 2.45 27.37
C LYS A 402 86.26 2.91 26.10
N ASN A 403 85.48 3.32 25.10
CA ASN A 403 85.91 3.71 23.76
C ASN A 403 86.94 2.74 23.14
N GLY A 404 86.69 1.43 23.26
CA GLY A 404 87.57 0.39 22.70
C GLY A 404 88.85 0.08 23.50
N MET A 405 89.08 0.74 24.65
CA MET A 405 90.19 0.43 25.56
C MET A 405 89.68 -0.06 26.92
N MET A 406 90.40 -1.01 27.54
CA MET A 406 90.09 -1.45 28.90
C MET A 406 90.67 -0.47 29.92
N VAL A 407 89.80 0.33 30.56
CA VAL A 407 90.17 1.33 31.56
C VAL A 407 89.96 0.75 32.96
N ARG A 408 90.94 0.88 33.85
CA ARG A 408 90.82 0.43 35.25
C ARG A 408 89.83 1.33 36.01
N VAL A 409 88.82 0.72 36.63
CA VAL A 409 87.83 1.42 37.46
C VAL A 409 88.20 1.25 38.93
N THR A 410 88.53 2.36 39.60
CA THR A 410 88.72 2.42 41.05
C THR A 410 87.39 2.72 41.74
N GLY A 411 86.58 1.68 41.94
CA GLY A 411 85.42 1.73 42.83
C GLY A 411 85.71 0.97 44.13
N THR A 412 85.49 1.60 45.28
CA THR A 412 85.39 0.90 46.55
C THR A 412 84.07 0.14 46.58
N CYS A 413 84.12 -1.18 46.69
CA CYS A 413 82.91 -1.98 46.88
C CYS A 413 82.30 -1.68 48.26
N PRO A 414 80.97 -1.61 48.38
CA PRO A 414 80.32 -1.48 49.69
C PRO A 414 80.54 -2.76 50.51
N ASP A 415 80.67 -2.61 51.83
CA ASP A 415 80.80 -3.74 52.75
C ASP A 415 79.51 -4.58 52.75
N LEU A 416 79.67 -5.90 52.64
CA LEU A 416 78.57 -6.85 52.52
C LEU A 416 78.30 -7.53 53.86
N ASN A 417 77.07 -7.44 54.36
CA ASN A 417 76.60 -8.14 55.57
C ASN A 417 76.32 -9.65 55.33
N CYS A 418 77.20 -10.36 54.63
CA CYS A 418 77.08 -11.81 54.40
C CYS A 418 78.44 -12.52 54.37
N THR A 419 78.43 -13.81 54.68
CA THR A 419 79.66 -14.61 54.78
C THR A 419 80.31 -14.81 53.41
N VAL A 420 81.63 -15.07 53.38
CA VAL A 420 82.38 -15.28 52.13
C VAL A 420 81.80 -16.44 51.28
N SER A 421 81.20 -17.44 51.92
CA SER A 421 80.46 -18.55 51.29
C SER A 421 79.14 -18.17 50.63
N GLU A 422 78.56 -17.02 50.99
CA GLU A 422 77.30 -16.51 50.46
C GLU A 422 77.51 -15.38 49.43
N GLN A 423 78.75 -14.97 49.22
CA GLN A 423 79.11 -13.96 48.23
C GLN A 423 79.13 -14.58 46.83
N ILE A 424 78.32 -14.03 45.94
CA ILE A 424 78.26 -14.36 44.51
C ILE A 424 78.76 -13.16 43.69
N LEU A 425 79.50 -13.41 42.61
CA LEU A 425 79.92 -12.37 41.67
C LEU A 425 78.91 -12.30 40.51
N PRO A 426 78.15 -11.21 40.35
CA PRO A 426 77.19 -11.09 39.25
C PRO A 426 77.87 -10.94 37.89
N GLU A 427 77.16 -11.36 36.84
CA GLU A 427 77.65 -11.20 35.46
C GLU A 427 77.83 -9.70 35.13
N ASN A 428 78.96 -9.34 34.52
CA ASN A 428 79.37 -7.95 34.19
C ASN A 428 79.53 -6.98 35.39
N ARG A 429 79.62 -7.45 36.64
CA ARG A 429 79.91 -6.61 37.82
C ARG A 429 81.28 -6.89 38.44
N CYS A 430 81.77 -5.94 39.22
CA CYS A 430 83.10 -5.98 39.86
C CYS A 430 83.07 -6.16 41.39
N CYS A 431 81.89 -6.08 42.01
CA CYS A 431 81.70 -6.30 43.43
C CYS A 431 80.83 -7.54 43.62
N ASN A 432 81.13 -8.32 44.66
CA ASN A 432 80.26 -9.40 45.08
C ASN A 432 78.92 -8.83 45.57
N VAL A 433 77.89 -9.67 45.56
CA VAL A 433 76.62 -9.43 46.26
C VAL A 433 76.28 -10.67 47.08
N CYS A 434 75.38 -10.55 48.05
CA CYS A 434 74.94 -11.68 48.86
C CYS A 434 73.97 -12.59 48.08
N LYS A 435 74.01 -13.90 48.34
CA LYS A 435 73.06 -14.86 47.78
C LYS A 435 71.62 -14.46 48.14
N GLY A 436 70.73 -14.46 47.13
CA GLY A 436 69.36 -13.95 47.29
C GLY A 436 69.19 -12.47 46.95
N TYR A 437 70.23 -11.78 46.51
CA TYR A 437 70.15 -10.44 45.95
C TYR A 437 69.14 -10.36 44.79
N ASP A 438 68.30 -9.33 44.80
CA ASP A 438 67.26 -9.15 43.78
C ASP A 438 67.79 -8.36 42.58
N PHE A 439 68.22 -9.09 41.53
CA PHE A 439 68.67 -8.47 40.29
C PHE A 439 67.52 -7.83 39.47
N CYS A 440 66.25 -8.08 39.80
CA CYS A 440 65.10 -7.44 39.15
C CYS A 440 64.81 -6.05 39.73
N ALA A 441 65.03 -5.86 41.04
CA ALA A 441 64.84 -4.58 41.73
C ALA A 441 65.80 -3.46 41.25
N GLU A 442 66.88 -3.81 40.56
CA GLU A 442 67.88 -2.86 40.03
C GLU A 442 67.52 -2.22 38.68
N GLY A 443 66.29 -2.44 38.17
CA GLY A 443 65.81 -1.76 36.96
C GLY A 443 65.96 -2.53 35.65
N LEU A 444 65.99 -3.87 35.67
CA LEU A 444 65.78 -4.63 34.43
C LEU A 444 64.32 -4.51 33.98
N ASN A 445 64.04 -3.50 33.16
CA ASN A 445 62.70 -3.17 32.71
C ASN A 445 62.27 -4.16 31.58
N CYS A 446 61.63 -5.26 31.98
CA CYS A 446 61.07 -6.24 31.05
C CYS A 446 59.89 -5.64 30.27
N GLY A 447 59.70 -6.06 29.02
CA GLY A 447 58.58 -5.58 28.21
C GLY A 447 57.23 -6.00 28.77
N GLU A 448 56.20 -5.26 28.36
CA GLU A 448 54.79 -5.59 28.56
C GLU A 448 54.53 -7.05 28.13
N ASN A 449 53.81 -7.79 28.97
CA ASN A 449 53.58 -9.26 28.87
C ASN A 449 54.81 -10.17 29.08
N ALA A 450 55.94 -9.62 29.53
CA ALA A 450 57.01 -10.37 30.19
C ALA A 450 57.00 -10.17 31.72
N VAL A 451 57.72 -11.02 32.44
CA VAL A 451 57.94 -10.96 33.89
C VAL A 451 59.44 -11.12 34.16
N CYS A 452 60.01 -10.28 35.02
CA CYS A 452 61.39 -10.43 35.46
C CYS A 452 61.52 -11.64 36.40
N LYS A 453 62.43 -12.56 36.08
CA LYS A 453 62.79 -13.72 36.89
C LYS A 453 64.22 -13.58 37.37
N ASN A 454 64.36 -13.51 38.69
CA ASN A 454 65.66 -13.45 39.34
C ASN A 454 66.36 -14.81 39.25
N ARG A 455 67.51 -14.90 38.57
CA ARG A 455 68.36 -16.11 38.50
C ARG A 455 69.67 -15.88 39.26
N ASN A 456 70.35 -16.96 39.64
CA ASN A 456 71.47 -16.95 40.60
C ASN A 456 72.62 -15.95 40.36
N ILE A 457 72.83 -15.47 39.12
CA ILE A 457 73.91 -14.53 38.75
C ILE A 457 73.45 -13.35 37.88
N LYS A 458 72.15 -13.28 37.55
CA LYS A 458 71.52 -12.23 36.71
C LYS A 458 70.00 -12.30 36.77
N ALA A 459 69.32 -11.19 36.47
CA ALA A 459 67.92 -11.21 36.09
C ALA A 459 67.72 -11.60 34.61
N VAL A 460 66.60 -12.26 34.30
CA VAL A 460 66.18 -12.62 32.94
C VAL A 460 64.68 -12.36 32.80
N CYS A 461 64.24 -11.77 31.69
CA CYS A 461 62.83 -11.64 31.38
C CYS A 461 62.28 -12.95 30.80
N GLU A 462 61.09 -13.37 31.21
CA GLU A 462 60.38 -14.53 30.66
C GLU A 462 58.95 -14.12 30.29
N CYS A 463 58.43 -14.58 29.15
CA CYS A 463 57.07 -14.23 28.72
C CYS A 463 56.02 -14.83 29.67
N LYS A 464 54.90 -14.13 29.85
CA LYS A 464 53.72 -14.66 30.54
C LYS A 464 53.12 -15.82 29.72
N SER A 465 52.42 -16.73 30.38
CA SER A 465 51.60 -17.76 29.72
C SER A 465 50.64 -17.11 28.72
N GLY A 466 50.44 -17.75 27.57
CA GLY A 466 49.70 -17.19 26.43
C GLY A 466 50.52 -16.25 25.52
N PHE A 467 51.80 -15.99 25.83
CA PHE A 467 52.67 -15.14 25.00
C PHE A 467 53.98 -15.83 24.61
N ALA A 468 54.42 -15.64 23.37
CA ALA A 468 55.65 -16.19 22.80
C ALA A 468 56.71 -15.10 22.56
N SER A 469 58.00 -15.44 22.75
CA SER A 469 59.10 -14.50 22.57
C SER A 469 59.43 -14.25 21.10
N VAL A 470 59.39 -12.98 20.68
CA VAL A 470 59.68 -12.59 19.29
C VAL A 470 61.19 -12.63 19.04
N HIS A 471 61.60 -13.29 17.95
CA HIS A 471 63.01 -13.45 17.53
C HIS A 471 63.98 -13.99 18.60
N GLY A 472 63.48 -14.66 19.64
CA GLY A 472 64.29 -15.22 20.73
C GLY A 472 64.78 -14.22 21.78
N ASP A 473 64.29 -12.97 21.76
CA ASP A 473 64.60 -11.96 22.79
C ASP A 473 63.43 -11.84 23.76
N SER A 474 63.53 -12.50 24.93
CA SER A 474 62.44 -12.64 25.93
C SER A 474 62.03 -11.33 26.64
N MET A 475 62.54 -10.18 26.19
CA MET A 475 62.00 -8.86 26.51
C MET A 475 60.76 -8.50 25.66
N TYR A 476 60.51 -9.19 24.55
CA TYR A 476 59.39 -8.92 23.64
C TYR A 476 58.52 -10.16 23.48
N CYS A 477 57.28 -10.05 23.95
CA CYS A 477 56.33 -11.15 24.00
C CYS A 477 55.07 -10.78 23.21
N GLU A 478 54.78 -11.53 22.16
CA GLU A 478 53.55 -11.41 21.36
C GLU A 478 52.55 -12.48 21.76
N ASP A 479 51.27 -12.17 21.58
CA ASP A 479 50.14 -13.04 21.89
C ASP A 479 50.15 -14.30 21.03
N ILE A 480 49.88 -15.46 21.62
CA ILE A 480 49.75 -16.73 20.89
C ILE A 480 48.31 -16.85 20.43
N ASP A 481 48.05 -16.63 19.13
CA ASP A 481 46.73 -16.86 18.56
C ASP A 481 46.42 -18.37 18.52
N GLU A 482 45.78 -18.89 19.58
CA GLU A 482 45.43 -20.32 19.66
C GLU A 482 44.43 -20.72 18.58
N CYS A 483 43.59 -19.79 18.10
CA CYS A 483 42.61 -20.03 17.05
C CYS A 483 43.27 -20.18 15.67
N ALA A 484 44.26 -19.35 15.34
CA ALA A 484 45.02 -19.45 14.10
C ALA A 484 45.99 -20.64 14.09
N THR A 485 46.53 -21.02 15.25
CA THR A 485 47.46 -22.15 15.40
C THR A 485 46.76 -23.51 15.61
N GLN A 486 45.43 -23.53 15.72
CA GLN A 486 44.63 -24.72 16.08
C GLN A 486 45.02 -25.36 17.42
N MET A 487 45.62 -24.59 18.34
CA MET A 487 46.04 -25.04 19.67
C MET A 487 44.98 -24.75 20.75
N HIS A 488 43.71 -24.75 20.36
CA HIS A 488 42.56 -24.45 21.22
C HIS A 488 41.69 -25.69 21.50
N TYR A 489 41.08 -25.76 22.69
CA TYR A 489 40.28 -26.91 23.15
C TYR A 489 38.76 -26.73 22.94
N CYS A 490 38.35 -26.11 21.84
CA CYS A 490 36.93 -25.84 21.55
C CYS A 490 36.24 -27.07 20.94
N HIS A 491 35.13 -27.53 21.53
CA HIS A 491 34.36 -28.67 21.01
C HIS A 491 33.38 -28.27 19.89
N ALA A 492 32.64 -29.25 19.37
CA ALA A 492 31.60 -29.04 18.36
C ALA A 492 30.58 -27.97 18.79
N ASN A 493 29.99 -27.29 17.80
CA ASN A 493 29.01 -26.20 17.96
C ASN A 493 29.56 -24.89 18.58
N THR A 494 30.88 -24.69 18.56
CA THR A 494 31.53 -23.48 19.05
C THR A 494 32.44 -22.81 18.00
N VAL A 495 32.78 -21.54 18.23
CA VAL A 495 33.71 -20.72 17.45
C VAL A 495 34.81 -20.21 18.38
N CYS A 496 36.08 -20.41 18.00
CA CYS A 496 37.23 -19.90 18.75
C CYS A 496 37.38 -18.38 18.58
N VAL A 497 37.59 -17.67 19.68
CA VAL A 497 37.89 -16.24 19.71
C VAL A 497 39.19 -16.03 20.50
N ASN A 498 40.22 -15.51 19.83
CA ASN A 498 41.51 -15.22 20.44
C ASN A 498 41.42 -13.97 21.34
N LEU A 499 42.09 -13.99 22.50
CA LEU A 499 42.17 -12.87 23.45
C LEU A 499 43.62 -12.72 23.94
N PRO A 500 44.05 -11.52 24.40
CA PRO A 500 45.42 -11.33 24.88
C PRO A 500 45.75 -12.24 26.09
N GLY A 501 46.55 -13.28 25.85
CA GLY A 501 46.99 -14.27 26.82
C GLY A 501 46.15 -15.56 26.88
N GLY A 502 45.25 -15.80 25.92
CA GLY A 502 44.52 -17.07 25.78
C GLY A 502 43.22 -16.96 24.97
N HIS A 503 42.55 -18.07 24.66
CA HIS A 503 41.32 -18.09 23.87
C HIS A 503 40.04 -18.32 24.70
N ARG A 504 38.88 -18.02 24.09
CA ARG A 504 37.57 -18.54 24.52
C ARG A 504 36.80 -19.19 23.37
N CYS A 505 35.84 -20.04 23.70
CA CYS A 505 34.95 -20.68 22.73
C CYS A 505 33.53 -20.11 22.90
N ASP A 506 33.01 -19.42 21.88
CA ASP A 506 31.65 -18.86 21.88
C ASP A 506 30.70 -19.80 21.11
N CYS A 507 29.46 -19.97 21.56
CA CYS A 507 28.49 -20.89 20.93
C CYS A 507 28.01 -20.38 19.56
N LEU A 508 27.69 -21.31 18.66
CA LEU A 508 26.94 -20.98 17.45
C LEU A 508 25.48 -20.55 17.78
N PRO A 509 24.85 -19.69 16.96
CA PRO A 509 23.44 -19.33 17.14
C PRO A 509 22.52 -20.57 17.16
N GLY A 510 21.60 -20.64 18.14
CA GLY A 510 20.74 -21.80 18.40
C GLY A 510 21.32 -22.82 19.40
N PHE A 511 22.54 -22.60 19.91
CA PHE A 511 23.18 -23.47 20.90
C PHE A 511 23.48 -22.70 22.20
N ILE A 512 23.15 -23.30 23.34
CA ILE A 512 23.45 -22.75 24.68
C ILE A 512 24.70 -23.37 25.27
N ARG A 513 25.45 -22.57 26.04
CA ARG A 513 26.67 -23.01 26.73
C ARG A 513 26.32 -24.03 27.81
N VAL A 514 26.96 -25.21 27.74
CA VAL A 514 26.94 -26.20 28.83
C VAL A 514 28.18 -26.04 29.70
N ASP A 515 29.34 -25.94 29.06
CA ASP A 515 30.64 -25.71 29.69
C ASP A 515 31.42 -24.62 28.91
N ASP A 516 32.57 -24.18 29.42
CA ASP A 516 33.43 -23.18 28.77
C ASP A 516 33.85 -23.54 27.32
N PHE A 517 33.78 -24.84 26.98
CA PHE A 517 34.23 -25.40 25.70
C PHE A 517 33.13 -26.05 24.85
N SER A 518 31.88 -26.19 25.35
CA SER A 518 30.84 -27.04 24.77
C SER A 518 29.45 -26.42 24.79
N CYS A 519 28.68 -26.59 23.71
CA CYS A 519 27.31 -26.07 23.60
C CYS A 519 26.31 -27.10 23.02
N THR A 520 25.07 -27.10 23.54
CA THR A 520 23.98 -27.99 23.13
C THR A 520 22.79 -27.23 22.55
N GLU A 521 22.00 -27.90 21.72
CA GLU A 521 20.76 -27.37 21.14
C GLU A 521 19.76 -26.98 22.25
N HIS A 522 19.10 -25.82 22.10
CA HIS A 522 18.08 -25.35 23.04
C HIS A 522 16.71 -25.36 22.37
N ASP A 523 15.74 -26.05 22.98
CA ASP A 523 14.36 -26.01 22.49
C ASP A 523 13.66 -24.74 22.99
N GLU A 524 13.70 -23.68 22.16
CA GLU A 524 13.05 -22.41 22.47
C GLU A 524 11.52 -22.51 22.54
N CYS A 525 10.94 -23.52 21.88
CA CYS A 525 9.50 -23.77 21.90
C CYS A 525 9.06 -24.39 23.24
N ALA A 526 9.83 -25.33 23.77
CA ALA A 526 9.57 -25.98 25.07
C ALA A 526 9.94 -25.08 26.26
N SER A 527 10.94 -24.20 26.11
CA SER A 527 11.34 -23.25 27.16
C SER A 527 10.47 -21.98 27.21
N GLY A 528 9.63 -21.75 26.20
CA GLY A 528 8.80 -20.55 26.06
C GLY A 528 9.58 -19.28 25.69
N GLN A 529 10.86 -19.39 25.33
CA GLN A 529 11.72 -18.26 24.92
C GLN A 529 11.73 -18.07 23.39
N HIS A 530 10.56 -18.21 22.76
CA HIS A 530 10.40 -18.08 21.31
C HIS A 530 9.90 -16.69 20.91
N SER A 531 10.25 -16.23 19.70
CA SER A 531 9.81 -14.93 19.15
C SER A 531 8.49 -15.02 18.36
N CYS A 532 7.79 -16.16 18.45
CA CYS A 532 6.54 -16.39 17.73
C CYS A 532 5.36 -15.58 18.29
N ASP A 533 4.44 -15.19 17.40
CA ASP A 533 3.16 -14.56 17.75
C ASP A 533 2.30 -15.51 18.61
N ASN A 534 1.44 -14.96 19.48
CA ASN A 534 0.44 -15.74 20.22
C ASN A 534 -0.50 -16.53 19.27
N ASN A 535 -0.70 -16.04 18.05
CA ASN A 535 -1.46 -16.68 16.98
C ASN A 535 -0.60 -17.54 16.04
N ALA A 536 0.62 -17.91 16.45
CA ALA A 536 1.49 -18.83 15.73
C ALA A 536 1.71 -20.15 16.49
N ILE A 537 2.29 -21.11 15.78
CA ILE A 537 2.77 -22.42 16.22
C ILE A 537 4.29 -22.39 16.10
N CYS A 538 4.98 -22.62 17.21
CA CYS A 538 6.43 -22.77 17.29
C CYS A 538 6.82 -24.23 16.99
N THR A 539 7.73 -24.45 16.05
CA THR A 539 8.36 -25.77 15.82
C THR A 539 9.88 -25.64 15.93
N ASN A 540 10.47 -26.41 16.85
CA ASN A 540 11.91 -26.39 17.08
C ASN A 540 12.69 -27.00 15.89
N THR A 541 13.89 -26.47 15.59
CA THR A 541 14.76 -26.93 14.50
C THR A 541 16.24 -26.81 14.87
N ILE A 542 17.11 -27.50 14.13
CA ILE A 542 18.57 -27.55 14.32
C ILE A 542 19.26 -26.17 14.14
N ARG A 543 18.52 -25.11 13.77
CA ARG A 543 19.01 -23.72 13.67
C ARG A 543 18.18 -22.73 14.51
N GLY A 544 17.56 -23.21 15.59
CA GLY A 544 16.58 -22.49 16.42
C GLY A 544 15.13 -22.79 16.01
N HIS A 545 14.17 -21.97 16.41
CA HIS A 545 12.76 -22.19 16.14
C HIS A 545 12.23 -21.60 14.82
N LEU A 546 11.22 -22.26 14.24
CA LEU A 546 10.39 -21.76 13.15
C LEU A 546 8.99 -21.43 13.67
N CYS A 547 8.49 -20.25 13.35
CA CYS A 547 7.12 -19.82 13.67
C CYS A 547 6.22 -19.93 12.43
N THR A 548 5.04 -20.54 12.58
CA THR A 548 4.03 -20.63 11.51
C THR A 548 2.68 -20.14 12.02
N CYS A 549 1.99 -19.25 11.30
CA CYS A 549 0.68 -18.76 11.78
C CYS A 549 -0.35 -19.90 11.87
N LYS A 550 -1.20 -19.85 12.89
CA LYS A 550 -2.30 -20.82 13.08
C LYS A 550 -3.29 -20.75 11.90
N PRO A 551 -4.04 -21.83 11.59
CA PRO A 551 -5.07 -21.80 10.55
C PRO A 551 -6.04 -20.63 10.73
N GLY A 552 -6.31 -19.90 9.63
CA GLY A 552 -7.10 -18.67 9.67
C GLY A 552 -6.33 -17.40 10.04
N TYR A 553 -5.01 -17.48 10.24
CA TYR A 553 -4.12 -16.32 10.37
C TYR A 553 -3.06 -16.32 9.27
N VAL A 554 -2.65 -15.13 8.83
CA VAL A 554 -1.63 -14.92 7.80
C VAL A 554 -0.54 -13.99 8.30
N GLY A 555 0.70 -14.24 7.89
CA GLY A 555 1.86 -13.50 8.37
C GLY A 555 3.16 -14.27 8.23
N ASN A 556 4.20 -13.80 8.93
CA ASN A 556 5.55 -14.38 8.94
C ASN A 556 5.82 -15.27 10.17
N GLY A 557 4.80 -15.56 11.00
CA GLY A 557 4.92 -16.36 12.22
C GLY A 557 5.34 -15.57 13.47
N THR A 558 6.10 -14.49 13.34
CA THR A 558 6.40 -13.55 14.45
C THR A 558 5.39 -12.40 14.54
N THR A 559 4.62 -12.18 13.49
CA THR A 559 3.46 -11.30 13.43
C THR A 559 2.39 -11.97 12.58
N CYS A 560 1.26 -12.33 13.18
CA CYS A 560 0.16 -13.05 12.56
C CYS A 560 -1.15 -12.26 12.69
N ARG A 561 -1.69 -11.80 11.56
CA ARG A 561 -3.01 -11.13 11.51
C ARG A 561 -4.10 -12.13 11.12
N ALA A 562 -5.32 -11.93 11.63
CA ALA A 562 -6.46 -12.75 11.25
C ALA A 562 -6.75 -12.62 9.74
N PHE A 563 -7.25 -13.70 9.15
CA PHE A 563 -7.67 -13.78 7.76
C PHE A 563 -9.18 -13.99 7.67
N CYS A 564 -9.83 -13.21 6.80
CA CYS A 564 -11.25 -13.26 6.54
C CYS A 564 -11.43 -13.52 5.03
N GLU A 565 -12.00 -14.66 4.64
CA GLU A 565 -12.02 -15.15 3.25
C GLU A 565 -12.79 -14.22 2.29
N GLU A 566 -13.91 -13.66 2.73
CA GLU A 566 -14.69 -12.66 1.96
C GLU A 566 -14.31 -11.21 2.30
N GLY A 567 -13.29 -11.01 3.15
CA GLY A 567 -12.89 -9.70 3.67
C GLY A 567 -13.90 -9.10 4.66
N CYS A 568 -13.57 -7.90 5.16
CA CYS A 568 -14.47 -7.06 5.95
C CYS A 568 -14.77 -5.80 5.14
N ARG A 569 -16.05 -5.44 5.02
CA ARG A 569 -16.54 -4.29 4.24
C ARG A 569 -16.62 -3.04 5.13
N ASN A 570 -16.88 -1.89 4.51
CA ASN A 570 -17.21 -0.62 5.19
C ASN A 570 -16.24 -0.23 6.33
N GLY A 571 -14.94 -0.49 6.17
CA GLY A 571 -13.92 -0.18 7.18
C GLY A 571 -13.79 -1.19 8.33
N GLY A 572 -14.52 -2.31 8.30
CA GLY A 572 -14.42 -3.40 9.27
C GLY A 572 -13.02 -4.01 9.35
N THR A 573 -12.61 -4.41 10.56
CA THR A 573 -11.28 -5.01 10.81
C THR A 573 -11.43 -6.50 11.15
N CYS A 574 -10.69 -7.37 10.46
CA CYS A 574 -10.67 -8.80 10.77
C CYS A 574 -9.91 -9.05 12.09
N VAL A 575 -10.64 -9.40 13.16
CA VAL A 575 -10.07 -9.57 14.52
C VAL A 575 -9.79 -11.03 14.88
N SER A 576 -10.52 -11.96 14.26
CA SER A 576 -10.28 -13.40 14.34
C SER A 576 -10.71 -14.05 13.02
N PRO A 577 -10.35 -15.33 12.75
CA PRO A 577 -10.63 -15.97 11.46
C PRO A 577 -12.11 -15.86 11.07
N ASN A 578 -12.38 -15.34 9.88
CA ASN A 578 -13.74 -15.07 9.37
C ASN A 578 -14.67 -14.28 10.33
N THR A 579 -14.10 -13.44 11.21
CA THR A 579 -14.86 -12.58 12.13
C THR A 579 -14.41 -11.12 12.01
N CYS A 580 -15.31 -10.27 11.51
CA CYS A 580 -15.09 -8.84 11.37
C CYS A 580 -15.59 -8.10 12.62
N LEU A 581 -14.78 -7.18 13.12
CA LEU A 581 -15.20 -6.12 14.02
C LEU A 581 -15.64 -4.93 13.16
N CYS A 582 -16.91 -4.55 13.28
CA CYS A 582 -17.50 -3.47 12.49
C CYS A 582 -17.32 -2.11 13.17
N PRO A 583 -17.09 -1.03 12.39
CA PRO A 583 -17.15 0.32 12.92
C PRO A 583 -18.58 0.67 13.31
N SER A 584 -18.73 1.65 14.19
CA SER A 584 -20.03 2.23 14.55
C SER A 584 -20.80 2.65 13.29
N GLY A 585 -22.11 2.38 13.26
CA GLY A 585 -22.96 2.57 12.08
C GLY A 585 -23.07 1.35 11.15
N PHE A 586 -22.26 0.30 11.32
CA PHE A 586 -22.33 -0.91 10.50
C PHE A 586 -22.48 -2.20 11.31
N THR A 587 -23.19 -3.17 10.73
CA THR A 587 -23.49 -4.50 11.30
C THR A 587 -23.43 -5.59 10.22
N GLY A 588 -23.67 -6.84 10.62
CA GLY A 588 -23.53 -8.02 9.75
C GLY A 588 -22.21 -8.78 9.96
N ARG A 589 -22.07 -9.94 9.30
CA ARG A 589 -20.89 -10.83 9.50
C ARG A 589 -19.61 -10.23 8.93
N TYR A 590 -19.74 -9.46 7.85
CA TYR A 590 -18.67 -8.82 7.10
C TYR A 590 -18.82 -7.29 7.13
N CYS A 591 -19.59 -6.75 8.08
CA CYS A 591 -19.93 -5.32 8.18
C CYS A 591 -20.64 -4.80 6.92
N GLU A 592 -21.38 -5.69 6.24
CA GLU A 592 -22.03 -5.45 4.96
C GLU A 592 -23.34 -4.67 5.06
N LYS A 593 -23.90 -4.54 6.27
CA LYS A 593 -25.17 -3.88 6.52
C LYS A 593 -24.95 -2.56 7.24
N ASP A 594 -25.64 -1.55 6.75
CA ASP A 594 -25.89 -0.30 7.46
C ASP A 594 -26.77 -0.54 8.70
N ILE A 595 -26.62 0.28 9.73
CA ILE A 595 -27.54 0.32 10.89
C ILE A 595 -28.45 1.53 10.69
N ASP A 596 -29.73 1.31 10.43
CA ASP A 596 -30.68 2.42 10.28
C ASP A 596 -31.06 2.97 11.67
N GLU A 597 -30.31 3.98 12.16
CA GLU A 597 -30.52 4.51 13.51
C GLU A 597 -31.88 5.19 13.67
N CYS A 598 -32.49 5.62 12.57
CA CYS A 598 -33.83 6.22 12.52
C CYS A 598 -34.94 5.16 12.65
N ALA A 599 -34.84 4.05 11.93
CA ALA A 599 -35.82 2.97 11.95
C ALA A 599 -35.70 2.07 13.19
N GLU A 600 -34.48 1.84 13.69
CA GLU A 600 -34.25 1.12 14.94
C GLU A 600 -34.55 1.98 16.19
N GLY A 601 -34.78 3.29 16.03
CA GLY A 601 -35.07 4.22 17.11
C GLY A 601 -33.91 4.46 18.08
N LEU A 602 -32.67 4.22 17.61
CA LEU A 602 -31.44 4.39 18.37
C LEU A 602 -31.13 5.87 18.62
N ILE A 603 -31.56 6.75 17.71
CA ILE A 603 -31.51 8.21 17.89
C ILE A 603 -32.93 8.80 17.93
N GLN A 604 -33.11 9.77 18.83
CA GLN A 604 -34.26 10.66 18.83
C GLN A 604 -33.76 12.08 18.58
N CYS A 605 -33.93 12.55 17.34
CA CYS A 605 -33.66 13.93 16.97
C CYS A 605 -34.57 14.90 17.76
N HIS A 606 -34.08 16.12 17.97
CA HIS A 606 -34.81 17.19 18.65
C HIS A 606 -36.15 17.52 17.95
N ASN A 607 -37.10 18.13 18.68
CA ASN A 607 -38.49 18.30 18.19
C ASN A 607 -38.62 19.05 16.85
N HIS A 608 -37.67 19.91 16.50
CA HIS A 608 -37.66 20.70 15.26
C HIS A 608 -36.85 20.08 14.13
N SER A 609 -36.33 18.86 14.31
CA SER A 609 -35.57 18.12 13.31
C SER A 609 -36.16 16.74 13.02
N ARG A 610 -35.66 16.08 11.97
CA ARG A 610 -36.06 14.77 11.48
C ARG A 610 -34.81 13.94 11.22
N CYS A 611 -34.82 12.70 11.70
CA CYS A 611 -33.75 11.75 11.43
C CYS A 611 -33.72 11.34 9.95
N ILE A 612 -32.54 11.39 9.35
CA ILE A 612 -32.23 10.82 8.03
C ILE A 612 -31.10 9.83 8.22
N ASN A 613 -31.34 8.57 7.82
CA ASN A 613 -30.33 7.52 7.81
C ASN A 613 -29.41 7.68 6.59
N LEU A 614 -28.10 7.49 6.78
CA LEU A 614 -27.09 7.49 5.73
C LEU A 614 -26.12 6.31 5.96
N PRO A 615 -25.44 5.77 4.92
CA PRO A 615 -24.56 4.62 5.11
C PRO A 615 -23.44 4.86 6.14
N GLY A 616 -23.57 4.25 7.32
CA GLY A 616 -22.64 4.31 8.44
C GLY A 616 -22.86 5.43 9.46
N TRP A 617 -23.91 6.25 9.31
CA TRP A 617 -24.22 7.37 10.22
C TRP A 617 -25.57 8.01 9.93
N TYR A 618 -26.17 8.68 10.91
CA TYR A 618 -27.38 9.49 10.71
C TYR A 618 -27.09 11.01 10.73
N HIS A 619 -28.06 11.78 10.26
CA HIS A 619 -28.15 13.21 10.55
C HIS A 619 -29.59 13.65 10.85
N CYS A 620 -29.76 14.51 11.87
CA CYS A 620 -31.00 15.19 12.20
C CYS A 620 -31.17 16.49 11.37
N GLU A 621 -31.80 16.42 10.20
CA GLU A 621 -32.13 17.56 9.35
C GLU A 621 -33.20 18.46 10.00
N CYS A 622 -33.05 19.78 9.94
CA CYS A 622 -34.11 20.71 10.40
C CYS A 622 -35.39 20.56 9.56
N ARG A 623 -36.55 20.61 10.23
CA ARG A 623 -37.85 20.60 9.55
C ARG A 623 -38.07 21.92 8.79
N SER A 624 -38.93 21.89 7.78
CA SER A 624 -39.40 23.09 7.09
C SER A 624 -39.84 24.18 8.09
N GLY A 625 -39.44 25.43 7.86
CA GLY A 625 -39.63 26.55 8.80
C GLY A 625 -38.53 26.70 9.85
N PHE A 626 -37.51 25.83 9.86
CA PHE A 626 -36.36 25.94 10.76
C PHE A 626 -35.02 25.91 10.01
N HIS A 627 -34.01 26.60 10.56
CA HIS A 627 -32.64 26.62 10.07
C HIS A 627 -31.63 26.42 11.22
N ASP A 628 -30.40 26.00 10.91
CA ASP A 628 -29.34 25.95 11.92
C ASP A 628 -28.90 27.37 12.33
N ASN A 629 -28.72 27.59 13.64
CA ASN A 629 -28.21 28.84 14.22
C ASN A 629 -26.69 29.06 13.97
N GLY A 630 -26.16 28.64 12.81
CA GLY A 630 -24.74 28.72 12.46
C GLY A 630 -23.80 27.72 13.15
N SER A 631 -24.31 26.90 14.07
CA SER A 631 -23.58 25.81 14.72
C SER A 631 -24.34 24.49 14.58
N TYR A 632 -23.78 23.52 13.88
CA TYR A 632 -24.37 22.19 13.70
C TYR A 632 -24.29 21.37 15.00
N LEU A 633 -25.40 20.79 15.44
CA LEU A 633 -25.46 19.82 16.53
C LEU A 633 -26.04 18.49 16.02
N LEU A 634 -25.43 17.37 16.43
CA LEU A 634 -25.75 16.03 15.91
C LEU A 634 -27.16 15.55 16.29
N ASP A 635 -27.73 16.09 17.37
CA ASP A 635 -29.11 15.85 17.81
C ASP A 635 -30.15 16.74 17.09
N GLY A 636 -29.70 17.69 16.27
CA GLY A 636 -30.55 18.70 15.63
C GLY A 636 -31.14 19.72 16.63
N GLY A 637 -30.55 19.88 17.81
CA GLY A 637 -30.90 20.94 18.77
C GLY A 637 -30.52 22.36 18.31
N SER A 638 -29.77 22.47 17.21
CA SER A 638 -29.35 23.72 16.57
C SER A 638 -30.42 24.37 15.69
N CYS A 639 -31.51 23.65 15.39
CA CYS A 639 -32.62 24.13 14.57
C CYS A 639 -33.43 25.21 15.30
N VAL A 640 -33.21 26.46 14.88
CA VAL A 640 -33.97 27.65 15.27
C VAL A 640 -34.99 28.00 14.20
N ASP A 641 -36.04 28.68 14.63
CA ASP A 641 -37.14 29.13 13.79
C ASP A 641 -36.68 30.16 12.73
N ILE A 642 -37.16 30.04 11.49
CA ILE A 642 -36.94 31.05 10.44
C ILE A 642 -38.00 32.13 10.61
N ASP A 643 -37.63 33.33 11.05
CA ASP A 643 -38.58 34.44 11.08
C ASP A 643 -38.85 34.97 9.65
N GLU A 644 -39.83 34.37 8.97
CA GLU A 644 -40.21 34.72 7.59
C GLU A 644 -40.79 36.15 7.47
N CYS A 645 -41.33 36.68 8.58
CA CYS A 645 -41.81 38.06 8.66
C CYS A 645 -40.66 39.08 8.62
N SER A 646 -39.57 38.81 9.35
CA SER A 646 -38.37 39.65 9.38
C SER A 646 -37.53 39.54 8.10
N THR A 647 -37.50 38.35 7.49
CA THR A 647 -36.69 38.04 6.30
C THR A 647 -37.43 38.35 4.99
N GLN A 648 -38.71 38.74 5.06
CA GLN A 648 -39.58 39.05 3.91
C GLN A 648 -39.76 37.87 2.94
N THR A 649 -39.67 36.63 3.44
CA THR A 649 -39.92 35.40 2.67
C THR A 649 -41.36 34.90 2.80
N HIS A 650 -42.18 35.56 3.63
CA HIS A 650 -43.59 35.23 3.85
C HIS A 650 -44.45 35.40 2.59
N THR A 651 -45.50 34.59 2.45
CA THR A 651 -46.48 34.68 1.35
C THR A 651 -47.76 35.44 1.72
N CYS A 652 -47.79 36.12 2.88
CA CYS A 652 -48.93 36.95 3.28
C CYS A 652 -49.30 38.00 2.22
N SER A 653 -50.61 38.20 2.05
CA SER A 653 -51.17 39.25 1.20
C SER A 653 -50.84 40.65 1.75
N ASN A 654 -50.84 41.65 0.88
CA ASN A 654 -50.49 43.03 1.23
C ASN A 654 -51.45 43.67 2.26
N ASP A 655 -52.65 43.09 2.44
CA ASP A 655 -53.68 43.51 3.40
C ASP A 655 -53.67 42.72 4.73
N SER A 656 -52.75 41.75 4.91
CA SER A 656 -52.58 41.00 6.16
C SER A 656 -51.22 41.23 6.81
N ALA A 657 -51.23 41.33 8.14
CA ALA A 657 -50.01 41.48 8.94
C ALA A 657 -49.39 40.12 9.21
N CYS A 658 -48.14 39.93 8.77
CA CYS A 658 -47.35 38.74 9.09
C CYS A 658 -47.07 38.69 10.61
N VAL A 659 -47.33 37.53 11.21
CA VAL A 659 -46.99 37.20 12.60
C VAL A 659 -46.14 35.94 12.56
N ASN A 660 -44.90 36.04 13.05
CA ASN A 660 -44.02 34.89 13.08
C ASN A 660 -44.52 33.87 14.13
N LEU A 661 -44.63 32.60 13.74
CA LEU A 661 -44.91 31.47 14.62
C LEU A 661 -43.68 30.54 14.65
N GLN A 662 -43.75 29.47 15.44
CA GLN A 662 -42.64 28.54 15.55
C GLN A 662 -42.75 27.44 14.47
N GLY A 663 -41.90 27.51 13.45
CA GLY A 663 -41.88 26.63 12.28
C GLY A 663 -42.63 27.18 11.06
N GLY A 664 -42.80 28.50 10.97
CA GLY A 664 -43.52 29.17 9.90
C GLY A 664 -44.26 30.43 10.38
N PHE A 665 -44.98 31.11 9.49
CA PHE A 665 -45.68 32.37 9.77
C PHE A 665 -47.21 32.24 9.63
N ASP A 666 -47.93 33.14 10.29
CA ASP A 666 -49.37 33.37 10.15
C ASP A 666 -49.64 34.79 9.61
N CYS A 667 -50.80 35.01 9.01
CA CYS A 667 -51.16 36.24 8.30
C CYS A 667 -52.46 36.83 8.84
N LEU A 668 -52.39 37.62 9.92
CA LEU A 668 -53.56 38.20 10.57
C LEU A 668 -54.05 39.46 9.84
N CYS A 669 -55.28 39.45 9.28
CA CYS A 669 -55.87 40.67 8.72
C CYS A 669 -56.25 41.65 9.84
N THR A 670 -55.87 42.93 9.70
CA THR A 670 -56.01 43.93 10.77
C THR A 670 -57.39 44.59 10.84
N THR A 671 -58.30 44.32 9.88
CA THR A 671 -59.62 44.96 9.78
C THR A 671 -60.77 44.00 9.40
N GLY A 672 -61.58 43.63 10.38
CA GLY A 672 -62.96 43.15 10.17
C GLY A 672 -63.14 41.71 9.66
N PRO A 673 -64.38 41.18 9.69
CA PRO A 673 -64.67 39.77 9.41
C PRO A 673 -64.70 39.47 7.90
N ALA A 674 -63.52 39.50 7.27
CA ALA A 674 -63.30 39.12 5.87
C ALA A 674 -61.92 38.46 5.63
N CYS A 675 -61.30 37.87 6.66
CA CYS A 675 -60.31 36.81 6.44
C CYS A 675 -61.09 35.53 6.09
N THR A 676 -61.33 35.27 4.81
CA THR A 676 -62.33 34.27 4.35
C THR A 676 -61.93 32.81 4.63
N GLY A 677 -60.74 32.55 5.18
CA GLY A 677 -60.18 31.20 5.37
C GLY A 677 -59.71 30.57 4.05
N ASP A 678 -59.52 31.41 3.03
CA ASP A 678 -59.19 31.00 1.67
C ASP A 678 -57.70 30.65 1.53
N CYS A 679 -57.42 29.62 0.75
CA CYS A 679 -56.07 29.19 0.43
C CYS A 679 -55.55 29.92 -0.82
N PRO A 680 -54.32 30.48 -0.81
CA PRO A 680 -53.69 31.00 -2.01
C PRO A 680 -53.19 29.84 -2.90
N ASP A 681 -53.56 29.89 -4.17
CA ASP A 681 -53.03 29.06 -5.27
C ASP A 681 -52.37 30.00 -6.30
N GLY A 682 -51.46 29.47 -7.14
CA GLY A 682 -50.57 30.28 -7.99
C GLY A 682 -51.27 31.20 -9.01
N GLU A 683 -52.56 30.97 -9.29
CA GLU A 683 -53.40 31.79 -10.16
C GLU A 683 -54.60 32.46 -9.45
N GLY A 684 -54.74 32.32 -8.13
CA GLY A 684 -55.81 32.99 -7.38
C GLY A 684 -56.16 32.39 -6.02
N VAL A 685 -57.14 33.01 -5.36
CA VAL A 685 -57.60 32.67 -4.01
C VAL A 685 -58.73 31.63 -4.07
N LYS A 686 -58.64 30.54 -3.30
CA LYS A 686 -59.59 29.40 -3.29
C LYS A 686 -60.30 29.28 -1.95
N HIS A 687 -61.62 29.18 -1.97
CA HIS A 687 -62.42 29.24 -0.74
C HIS A 687 -62.28 28.02 0.18
N ASN A 688 -62.49 28.20 1.48
CA ASN A 688 -62.49 27.10 2.45
C ASN A 688 -63.54 26.04 2.06
N GLY A 689 -63.13 24.78 1.96
CA GLY A 689 -63.93 23.65 1.46
C GLY A 689 -63.96 23.50 -0.07
N GLN A 690 -63.36 24.42 -0.84
CA GLN A 690 -63.25 24.31 -2.29
C GLN A 690 -62.23 23.23 -2.67
N VAL A 691 -62.52 22.49 -3.74
CA VAL A 691 -61.64 21.47 -4.33
C VAL A 691 -61.28 21.92 -5.75
N TRP A 692 -60.01 21.80 -6.12
CA TRP A 692 -59.50 22.15 -7.45
C TRP A 692 -58.30 21.26 -7.83
N THR A 693 -57.97 21.24 -9.12
CA THR A 693 -56.72 20.67 -9.64
C THR A 693 -55.70 21.78 -9.87
N LEU A 694 -54.41 21.51 -9.65
CA LEU A 694 -53.37 22.54 -9.82
C LEU A 694 -53.17 22.88 -11.31
N PRO A 695 -52.86 24.15 -11.66
CA PRO A 695 -52.53 24.53 -13.03
C PRO A 695 -51.25 23.86 -13.59
N GLN A 696 -50.34 23.44 -12.69
CA GLN A 696 -49.05 22.82 -13.04
C GLN A 696 -49.04 21.29 -12.88
N ASP A 697 -49.96 20.75 -12.09
CA ASP A 697 -50.13 19.31 -11.84
C ASP A 697 -51.63 18.98 -11.74
N HIS A 698 -52.25 18.75 -12.90
CA HIS A 698 -53.68 18.41 -13.00
C HIS A 698 -54.05 17.09 -12.29
N CYS A 699 -53.04 16.31 -11.88
CA CYS A 699 -53.17 14.97 -11.34
C CYS A 699 -53.25 14.96 -9.81
N SER A 700 -53.01 16.11 -9.19
CA SER A 700 -53.19 16.36 -7.77
C SER A 700 -54.51 17.07 -7.52
N LEU A 701 -55.44 16.37 -6.89
CA LEU A 701 -56.69 16.93 -6.40
C LEU A 701 -56.42 17.61 -5.05
N CYS A 702 -56.47 18.94 -5.05
CA CYS A 702 -56.23 19.79 -3.91
C CYS A 702 -57.53 20.29 -3.30
N SER A 703 -57.57 20.38 -1.98
CA SER A 703 -58.71 20.90 -1.23
C SER A 703 -58.25 21.90 -0.18
N CYS A 704 -58.93 23.03 -0.09
CA CYS A 704 -58.66 24.02 0.96
C CYS A 704 -59.44 23.61 2.21
N LYS A 705 -58.75 23.50 3.34
CA LYS A 705 -59.38 23.32 4.64
C LYS A 705 -58.73 24.25 5.64
N ASP A 706 -59.52 25.21 6.12
CA ASP A 706 -59.15 26.16 7.18
C ASP A 706 -57.79 26.83 6.92
N GLY A 707 -57.58 27.35 5.70
CA GLY A 707 -56.34 28.01 5.26
C GLY A 707 -55.20 27.07 4.82
N THR A 708 -55.35 25.76 4.93
CA THR A 708 -54.33 24.77 4.49
C THR A 708 -54.76 23.97 3.26
N VAL A 709 -53.83 23.79 2.31
CA VAL A 709 -54.08 23.05 1.06
C VAL A 709 -53.71 21.58 1.24
N PHE A 710 -54.69 20.69 1.17
CA PHE A 710 -54.50 19.24 1.15
C PHE A 710 -54.59 18.72 -0.29
N CYS A 711 -53.43 18.51 -0.92
CA CYS A 711 -53.30 17.85 -2.21
C CYS A 711 -53.08 16.34 -2.05
N ARG A 712 -53.81 15.55 -2.84
CA ARG A 712 -53.55 14.11 -3.03
C ARG A 712 -53.62 13.78 -4.51
N ARG A 713 -52.78 12.86 -4.97
CA ARG A 713 -52.89 12.34 -6.34
C ARG A 713 -54.22 11.61 -6.49
N THR A 714 -54.93 11.84 -7.60
CA THR A 714 -56.19 11.16 -7.89
C THR A 714 -55.92 9.65 -8.06
N ALA A 715 -56.73 8.80 -7.42
CA ALA A 715 -56.65 7.36 -7.63
C ALA A 715 -57.26 7.01 -9.00
N CYS A 716 -56.54 6.21 -9.78
CA CYS A 716 -56.91 5.89 -11.15
C CYS A 716 -57.89 4.72 -11.19
N ASP A 717 -59.12 5.02 -11.62
CA ASP A 717 -60.16 4.02 -11.88
C ASP A 717 -60.32 3.87 -13.40
N CYS A 718 -59.73 2.81 -13.95
CA CYS A 718 -59.73 2.56 -15.39
C CYS A 718 -61.06 1.98 -15.90
N GLU A 719 -62.06 1.77 -15.05
CA GLU A 719 -63.43 1.46 -15.48
C GLU A 719 -64.21 2.73 -15.88
N ASP A 720 -63.75 3.92 -15.48
CA ASP A 720 -64.36 5.21 -15.85
C ASP A 720 -63.84 5.72 -17.23
N PRO A 721 -64.71 5.84 -18.26
CA PRO A 721 -64.32 6.34 -19.58
C PRO A 721 -63.99 7.85 -19.62
N SER A 722 -64.09 8.56 -18.50
CA SER A 722 -63.77 9.99 -18.36
C SER A 722 -62.47 10.29 -17.59
N VAL A 723 -61.69 9.26 -17.25
CA VAL A 723 -60.42 9.42 -16.51
C VAL A 723 -59.39 10.25 -17.30
N ASP A 724 -58.66 11.12 -16.62
CA ASP A 724 -57.61 11.93 -17.25
C ASP A 724 -56.37 11.06 -17.53
N LEU A 725 -56.18 10.71 -18.80
CA LEU A 725 -55.06 9.88 -19.27
C LEU A 725 -53.68 10.52 -19.05
N SER A 726 -53.58 11.84 -18.85
CA SER A 726 -52.31 12.49 -18.50
C SER A 726 -51.90 12.24 -17.04
N CYS A 727 -52.89 11.86 -16.20
CA CYS A 727 -52.73 11.64 -14.77
C CYS A 727 -52.79 10.18 -14.37
N CYS A 728 -53.52 9.40 -15.18
CA CYS A 728 -53.68 7.96 -15.12
C CYS A 728 -53.19 7.32 -16.43
N PRO A 729 -51.88 7.42 -16.76
CA PRO A 729 -51.32 6.78 -17.95
C PRO A 729 -51.54 5.27 -17.96
N GLU A 730 -51.66 4.62 -16.79
CA GLU A 730 -52.04 3.21 -16.63
C GLU A 730 -53.46 2.86 -17.13
N CYS A 731 -54.31 3.83 -17.42
CA CYS A 731 -55.65 3.59 -17.99
C CYS A 731 -55.69 3.80 -19.51
N ASP A 732 -54.56 4.10 -20.15
CA ASP A 732 -54.54 4.40 -21.59
C ASP A 732 -54.64 3.14 -22.46
N ALA A 733 -55.87 2.87 -22.92
CA ALA A 733 -56.20 1.78 -23.81
C ALA A 733 -55.80 1.99 -25.29
N ARG A 734 -55.21 3.15 -25.66
CA ARG A 734 -54.80 3.42 -27.05
C ARG A 734 -53.73 2.43 -27.51
N GLN A 735 -53.82 2.01 -28.77
CA GLN A 735 -52.86 1.07 -29.36
C GLN A 735 -51.42 1.61 -29.44
N SER A 736 -51.22 2.93 -29.36
CA SER A 736 -49.92 3.58 -29.21
C SER A 736 -49.27 3.38 -27.84
N SER A 737 -50.08 3.09 -26.83
CA SER A 737 -49.70 3.05 -25.42
C SER A 737 -49.63 1.62 -24.87
N GLN A 738 -49.93 0.64 -25.75
CA GLN A 738 -49.75 -0.78 -25.50
C GLN A 738 -48.31 -1.19 -25.78
N CYS A 739 -47.75 -2.02 -24.91
CA CYS A 739 -46.38 -2.48 -25.05
C CYS A 739 -46.32 -3.88 -25.66
N LEU A 740 -45.36 -4.10 -26.57
CA LEU A 740 -45.07 -5.43 -27.10
C LEU A 740 -44.12 -6.17 -26.15
N HIS A 741 -44.53 -7.36 -25.72
CA HIS A 741 -43.69 -8.28 -24.94
C HIS A 741 -42.36 -8.58 -25.63
N GLN A 742 -41.34 -8.92 -24.86
CA GLN A 742 -39.97 -9.17 -25.33
C GLN A 742 -39.90 -10.29 -26.37
N SER A 743 -40.76 -11.31 -26.26
CA SER A 743 -40.87 -12.38 -27.28
C SER A 743 -41.62 -11.96 -28.56
N GLY A 744 -42.17 -10.75 -28.64
CA GLY A 744 -42.80 -10.21 -29.85
C GLY A 744 -44.21 -10.73 -30.17
N HIS A 745 -44.81 -11.56 -29.31
CA HIS A 745 -46.08 -12.25 -29.60
C HIS A 745 -47.30 -11.77 -28.77
N THR A 746 -47.09 -11.13 -27.62
CA THR A 746 -48.15 -10.65 -26.73
C THR A 746 -48.10 -9.14 -26.57
N LEU A 747 -49.27 -8.51 -26.52
CA LEU A 747 -49.46 -7.08 -26.27
C LEU A 747 -50.00 -6.90 -24.85
N TYR A 748 -49.41 -5.98 -24.12
CA TYR A 748 -49.82 -5.57 -22.77
C TYR A 748 -50.41 -4.16 -22.83
N GLY A 749 -51.44 -3.89 -22.03
CA GLY A 749 -51.97 -2.54 -21.84
C GLY A 749 -50.98 -1.64 -21.12
N SER A 750 -51.13 -0.32 -21.26
CA SER A 750 -50.48 0.60 -20.32
C SER A 750 -50.91 0.24 -18.90
N GLY A 751 -50.00 0.30 -17.93
CA GLY A 751 -50.24 -0.10 -16.54
C GLY A 751 -49.87 -1.55 -16.21
N ASP A 752 -49.96 -2.48 -17.17
CA ASP A 752 -49.74 -3.92 -16.97
C ASP A 752 -48.32 -4.24 -16.50
N SER A 753 -48.16 -5.34 -15.75
CA SER A 753 -46.87 -5.89 -15.38
C SER A 753 -46.79 -7.41 -15.57
N TRP A 754 -45.60 -7.90 -15.93
CA TRP A 754 -45.32 -9.30 -16.19
C TRP A 754 -43.90 -9.68 -15.75
N ILE A 755 -43.54 -10.96 -15.84
CA ILE A 755 -42.18 -11.44 -15.56
C ILE A 755 -41.61 -12.02 -16.84
N TYR A 756 -40.41 -11.58 -17.22
CA TYR A 756 -39.65 -12.06 -18.38
C TYR A 756 -38.17 -12.17 -18.03
N SER A 757 -37.51 -13.29 -18.36
CA SER A 757 -36.07 -13.52 -18.13
C SER A 757 -35.59 -13.12 -16.70
N CYS A 758 -36.39 -13.48 -15.69
CA CYS A 758 -36.19 -13.15 -14.27
C CYS A 758 -36.14 -11.65 -13.91
N GLN A 759 -36.74 -10.83 -14.76
CA GLN A 759 -37.03 -9.42 -14.52
C GLN A 759 -38.55 -9.23 -14.39
N GLN A 760 -38.97 -8.36 -13.49
CA GLN A 760 -40.33 -7.84 -13.47
C GLN A 760 -40.39 -6.63 -14.40
N CYS A 761 -41.27 -6.70 -15.39
CA CYS A 761 -41.48 -5.68 -16.39
C CYS A 761 -42.82 -4.97 -16.18
N ARG A 762 -42.89 -3.69 -16.52
CA ARG A 762 -44.12 -2.90 -16.55
C ARG A 762 -44.22 -2.11 -17.85
N CYS A 763 -45.43 -2.06 -18.40
CA CYS A 763 -45.80 -1.18 -19.50
C CYS A 763 -46.35 0.13 -18.96
N LEU A 764 -45.88 1.27 -19.47
CA LEU A 764 -46.52 2.58 -19.28
C LEU A 764 -46.35 3.42 -20.56
N GLU A 765 -47.44 3.91 -21.13
CA GLU A 765 -47.45 4.76 -22.35
C GLU A 765 -46.67 4.19 -23.55
N GLY A 766 -46.68 2.86 -23.71
CA GLY A 766 -45.93 2.15 -24.76
C GLY A 766 -44.46 1.85 -24.40
N GLU A 767 -43.97 2.37 -23.26
CA GLU A 767 -42.63 2.08 -22.74
C GLU A 767 -42.61 0.80 -21.90
N VAL A 768 -41.59 -0.03 -22.13
CA VAL A 768 -41.29 -1.20 -21.31
C VAL A 768 -40.09 -0.90 -20.42
N ASP A 769 -40.30 -0.84 -19.11
CA ASP A 769 -39.20 -0.87 -18.12
C ASP A 769 -39.23 -2.21 -17.38
N CYS A 770 -38.07 -2.87 -17.32
CA CYS A 770 -37.88 -4.16 -16.66
C CYS A 770 -36.78 -4.05 -15.62
N TRP A 771 -37.05 -4.47 -14.38
CA TRP A 771 -36.09 -4.50 -13.28
C TRP A 771 -35.88 -5.93 -12.74
N PRO A 772 -34.74 -6.24 -12.12
CA PRO A 772 -34.52 -7.55 -11.50
C PRO A 772 -35.64 -7.91 -10.51
N LEU A 773 -36.17 -9.14 -10.61
CA LEU A 773 -37.22 -9.60 -9.70
C LEU A 773 -36.67 -9.67 -8.25
N PRO A 774 -37.25 -8.95 -7.27
CA PRO A 774 -36.75 -8.99 -5.89
C PRO A 774 -37.16 -10.30 -5.23
N CYS A 775 -36.21 -11.24 -5.14
CA CYS A 775 -36.44 -12.52 -4.49
C CYS A 775 -36.42 -12.39 -2.95
N PRO A 776 -37.27 -13.15 -2.23
CA PRO A 776 -37.29 -13.14 -0.77
C PRO A 776 -35.97 -13.64 -0.19
N ILE A 777 -35.50 -12.99 0.88
CA ILE A 777 -34.30 -13.41 1.60
C ILE A 777 -34.62 -14.70 2.38
N LEU A 778 -34.05 -15.83 1.95
CA LEU A 778 -34.27 -17.13 2.56
C LEU A 778 -33.19 -17.45 3.60
N ALA A 779 -33.60 -17.73 4.83
CA ALA A 779 -32.74 -18.15 5.94
C ALA A 779 -32.69 -19.68 6.07
N CYS A 780 -32.03 -20.37 5.13
CA CYS A 780 -31.91 -21.83 5.13
C CYS A 780 -30.51 -22.32 4.72
N GLU A 781 -30.13 -23.53 5.16
CA GLU A 781 -28.77 -24.08 5.03
C GLU A 781 -28.40 -24.42 3.58
N TYR A 782 -29.39 -24.70 2.72
CA TYR A 782 -29.21 -25.06 1.31
C TYR A 782 -30.26 -24.41 0.42
N THR A 783 -29.84 -23.92 -0.75
CA THR A 783 -30.73 -23.33 -1.75
C THR A 783 -30.50 -23.89 -3.14
N SER A 784 -31.57 -24.08 -3.90
CA SER A 784 -31.53 -24.32 -5.34
C SER A 784 -32.49 -23.39 -6.09
N VAL A 785 -32.25 -23.21 -7.39
CA VAL A 785 -33.15 -22.50 -8.32
C VAL A 785 -33.75 -23.55 -9.26
N PRO A 786 -35.03 -23.92 -9.11
CA PRO A 786 -35.68 -24.88 -10.01
C PRO A 786 -35.66 -24.42 -11.46
N GLU A 787 -35.56 -25.34 -12.42
CA GLU A 787 -35.64 -25.00 -13.84
C GLU A 787 -36.97 -24.29 -14.16
N GLY A 788 -36.86 -23.08 -14.72
CA GLY A 788 -38.02 -22.22 -15.02
C GLY A 788 -38.50 -21.33 -13.88
N GLU A 789 -37.97 -21.45 -12.66
CA GLU A 789 -38.20 -20.49 -11.57
C GLU A 789 -37.04 -19.49 -11.45
N CYS A 790 -37.35 -18.26 -11.03
CA CYS A 790 -36.39 -17.15 -10.98
C CYS A 790 -35.82 -16.86 -9.58
N CYS A 791 -36.45 -17.40 -8.54
CA CYS A 791 -36.02 -17.21 -7.16
C CYS A 791 -35.54 -18.52 -6.55
N PRO A 792 -34.48 -18.48 -5.72
CA PRO A 792 -34.06 -19.67 -5.00
C PRO A 792 -35.16 -20.15 -4.05
N ARG A 793 -35.17 -21.44 -3.77
CA ARG A 793 -35.98 -22.08 -2.73
C ARG A 793 -35.09 -22.83 -1.76
N CYS A 794 -35.56 -22.98 -0.52
CA CYS A 794 -34.89 -23.81 0.46
C CYS A 794 -35.03 -25.29 0.09
N VAL A 795 -33.92 -26.01 0.04
CA VAL A 795 -33.90 -27.47 -0.10
C VAL A 795 -33.35 -28.11 1.16
N THR A 796 -33.79 -29.33 1.47
CA THR A 796 -33.30 -30.11 2.61
C THR A 796 -32.18 -31.08 2.23
N ASP A 797 -32.07 -31.42 0.95
CA ASP A 797 -31.03 -32.31 0.41
C ASP A 797 -29.84 -31.48 -0.12
N PRO A 798 -28.62 -31.62 0.47
CA PRO A 798 -27.42 -30.99 -0.06
C PRO A 798 -27.16 -31.31 -1.54
N CYS A 799 -27.54 -32.50 -2.01
CA CYS A 799 -27.29 -32.93 -3.38
C CYS A 799 -28.03 -32.09 -4.42
N LEU A 800 -29.26 -31.67 -4.11
CA LEU A 800 -30.09 -30.81 -4.96
C LEU A 800 -29.70 -29.31 -4.89
N ALA A 801 -28.79 -28.92 -4.00
CA ALA A 801 -28.42 -27.51 -3.80
C ALA A 801 -27.41 -27.00 -4.84
N ASP A 802 -27.74 -25.89 -5.50
CA ASP A 802 -26.85 -25.18 -6.43
C ASP A 802 -25.81 -24.33 -5.71
N ASN A 803 -26.19 -23.79 -4.55
CA ASN A 803 -25.35 -22.95 -3.71
C ASN A 803 -25.32 -23.54 -2.29
N ILE A 804 -24.12 -23.88 -1.82
CA ILE A 804 -23.90 -24.59 -0.56
C ILE A 804 -22.59 -24.10 0.09
N ALA A 805 -22.67 -23.71 1.36
CA ALA A 805 -21.49 -23.44 2.17
C ALA A 805 -20.87 -24.76 2.63
N TYR A 806 -19.62 -25.03 2.21
CA TYR A 806 -18.93 -26.27 2.55
C TYR A 806 -18.39 -26.25 3.99
N ASP A 807 -19.00 -27.04 4.87
CA ASP A 807 -18.50 -27.27 6.23
C ASP A 807 -17.38 -28.32 6.21
N ILE A 808 -16.14 -27.85 6.44
CA ILE A 808 -14.94 -28.70 6.50
C ILE A 808 -14.96 -29.73 7.64
N ARG A 809 -15.87 -29.59 8.63
CA ARG A 809 -16.05 -30.56 9.72
C ARG A 809 -16.88 -31.77 9.29
N LYS A 810 -17.65 -31.68 8.21
CA LYS A 810 -18.44 -32.78 7.65
C LYS A 810 -17.64 -33.47 6.55
N THR A 811 -17.42 -34.78 6.70
CA THR A 811 -16.72 -35.62 5.73
C THR A 811 -17.63 -36.70 5.16
N CYS A 812 -17.40 -37.09 3.92
CA CYS A 812 -18.07 -38.21 3.27
C CYS A 812 -17.13 -39.42 3.25
N VAL A 813 -17.65 -40.65 3.35
CA VAL A 813 -16.85 -41.87 3.18
C VAL A 813 -17.23 -42.50 1.86
N ASP A 814 -16.30 -42.51 0.89
CA ASP A 814 -16.59 -43.08 -0.43
C ASP A 814 -16.78 -44.60 -0.38
N THR A 815 -17.28 -45.19 -1.47
CA THR A 815 -17.55 -46.64 -1.56
C THR A 815 -16.30 -47.52 -1.49
N SER A 816 -15.10 -46.93 -1.46
CA SER A 816 -13.83 -47.62 -1.20
C SER A 816 -13.29 -47.38 0.21
N GLY A 817 -14.07 -46.75 1.10
CA GLY A 817 -13.73 -46.49 2.49
C GLY A 817 -12.83 -45.27 2.70
N ILE A 818 -12.58 -44.45 1.67
CA ILE A 818 -11.72 -43.27 1.79
C ILE A 818 -12.56 -42.09 2.32
N THR A 819 -12.08 -41.45 3.38
CA THR A 819 -12.66 -40.21 3.91
C THR A 819 -12.33 -39.02 3.01
N ARG A 820 -13.37 -38.32 2.58
CA ARG A 820 -13.34 -37.21 1.62
C ARG A 820 -13.89 -35.94 2.29
N LEU A 821 -13.20 -34.81 2.13
CA LEU A 821 -13.63 -33.51 2.67
C LEU A 821 -14.85 -32.96 1.91
N SER A 822 -15.71 -32.21 2.60
CA SER A 822 -16.78 -31.44 1.95
C SER A 822 -16.22 -30.55 0.83
N GLY A 823 -16.82 -30.63 -0.36
CA GLY A 823 -16.37 -29.95 -1.58
C GLY A 823 -15.53 -30.81 -2.55
N SER A 824 -14.93 -31.90 -2.08
CA SER A 824 -14.10 -32.79 -2.93
C SER A 824 -14.90 -33.55 -3.98
N ILE A 825 -14.28 -33.78 -5.15
CA ILE A 825 -14.86 -34.48 -6.31
C ILE A 825 -13.96 -35.67 -6.67
N TRP A 826 -14.55 -36.82 -7.01
CA TRP A 826 -13.84 -38.02 -7.45
C TRP A 826 -14.69 -38.85 -8.42
N ASN A 827 -14.07 -39.64 -9.29
CA ASN A 827 -14.80 -40.58 -10.14
C ASN A 827 -15.09 -41.87 -9.37
N MET A 828 -16.26 -42.47 -9.59
CA MET A 828 -16.68 -43.64 -8.84
C MET A 828 -15.84 -44.87 -9.23
N PRO A 829 -15.18 -45.56 -8.28
CA PRO A 829 -14.37 -46.72 -8.59
C PRO A 829 -15.25 -47.85 -9.16
N GLY A 830 -14.99 -48.22 -10.41
CA GLY A 830 -15.80 -49.15 -11.19
C GLY A 830 -16.70 -48.51 -12.27
N SER A 831 -16.88 -47.19 -12.27
CA SER A 831 -17.61 -46.46 -13.32
C SER A 831 -16.94 -45.12 -13.64
N GLN A 832 -16.13 -45.09 -14.71
CA GLN A 832 -15.39 -43.89 -15.10
C GLN A 832 -16.30 -42.72 -15.51
N CYS A 833 -17.54 -43.01 -15.91
CA CYS A 833 -18.56 -42.03 -16.31
C CYS A 833 -19.42 -41.50 -15.14
N THR A 834 -19.12 -41.89 -13.90
CA THR A 834 -19.84 -41.41 -12.71
C THR A 834 -18.94 -40.50 -11.88
N THR A 835 -19.30 -39.23 -11.76
CA THR A 835 -18.60 -38.23 -10.97
C THR A 835 -19.34 -38.02 -9.65
N CYS A 836 -18.65 -38.20 -8.53
CA CYS A 836 -19.19 -38.05 -7.18
C CYS A 836 -18.57 -36.85 -6.48
N LYS A 837 -19.39 -36.09 -5.75
CA LYS A 837 -18.98 -34.92 -4.97
C LYS A 837 -19.48 -35.04 -3.53
N CYS A 838 -18.63 -34.71 -2.57
CA CYS A 838 -19.03 -34.59 -1.18
C CYS A 838 -19.68 -33.22 -0.94
N LYS A 839 -20.93 -33.19 -0.47
CA LYS A 839 -21.67 -31.99 -0.07
C LYS A 839 -22.14 -32.15 1.38
N ASN A 840 -21.40 -31.55 2.32
CA ASN A 840 -21.71 -31.49 3.76
C ASN A 840 -22.06 -32.86 4.39
N GLY A 841 -21.29 -33.89 4.08
CA GLY A 841 -21.46 -35.26 4.58
C GLY A 841 -22.30 -36.17 3.67
N SER A 842 -23.05 -35.62 2.72
CA SER A 842 -23.76 -36.40 1.69
C SER A 842 -22.89 -36.62 0.45
N ILE A 843 -22.93 -37.84 -0.10
CA ILE A 843 -22.30 -38.16 -1.39
C ILE A 843 -23.31 -37.96 -2.51
N CYS A 844 -23.00 -37.04 -3.41
CA CYS A 844 -23.87 -36.68 -4.52
C CYS A 844 -23.17 -37.08 -5.82
N CYS A 845 -23.66 -38.11 -6.49
CA CYS A 845 -23.07 -38.61 -7.74
C CYS A 845 -23.96 -38.28 -8.94
N SER A 846 -23.32 -37.78 -9.99
CA SER A 846 -23.89 -37.52 -11.32
C SER A 846 -23.29 -38.49 -12.34
N VAL A 847 -24.08 -38.90 -13.32
CA VAL A 847 -23.64 -39.78 -14.41
C VAL A 847 -23.63 -38.99 -15.71
N GLU A 848 -22.49 -38.96 -16.38
CA GLU A 848 -22.31 -38.22 -17.62
C GLU A 848 -22.77 -39.08 -18.81
N LEU A 849 -23.96 -38.78 -19.33
CA LEU A 849 -24.64 -39.58 -20.36
C LEU A 849 -23.84 -39.75 -21.65
N GLU A 850 -23.05 -38.75 -22.04
CA GLU A 850 -22.19 -38.81 -23.23
C GLU A 850 -21.02 -39.80 -23.06
N CYS A 851 -20.51 -39.98 -21.83
CA CYS A 851 -19.48 -40.96 -21.53
C CYS A 851 -20.01 -42.40 -21.60
N LEU A 852 -21.30 -42.61 -21.32
CA LEU A 852 -22.01 -43.89 -21.48
C LEU A 852 -22.38 -44.22 -22.93
N GLN A 853 -22.28 -43.27 -23.87
CA GLN A 853 -22.53 -43.52 -25.30
C GLN A 853 -21.25 -43.84 -26.09
N ASN A 854 -20.08 -43.53 -25.52
CA ASN A 854 -18.76 -43.72 -26.15
C ASN A 854 -17.94 -44.87 -25.54
N ASN A 855 -18.50 -45.65 -24.61
CA ASN A 855 -17.95 -46.89 -24.05
C ASN A 855 -18.98 -48.03 -24.15
#